data_AF-A0A9D9W1H8-F1
#
_entry.id   AF-A0A9D9W1H8-F1
#
_cell.length_a   1.000
_cell.length_b   1.000
_cell.length_c   1.000
_cell.angle_alpha   90.00
_cell.angle_beta   90.00
_cell.angle_gamma   90.00
#
_symmetry.space_group_name_H-M   'P 1'
#
loop_
_entity.id
_entity.type
_entity.pdbx_description
1 polymer ?
#
loop_
_entity_poly.entity_id
_entity_poly.type
_entity_poly.pdbx_seq_one_letter_code
_entity_poly.pdbx_strand_id
1 'polypeptide(L)'
;MSKDSLTAPVVYHADDSMVMDVPQKKLFLYGKTSSVKYTDMHLSAPLIAYDQKTSLVKAQLSKDSVGNVVAFPAFVQGDSKMVSDTIVFNMKTGKGLTKGTYTHQGELYVYGEKIKRVDENVFYALRGRFTTCNLDTPHFAFISKQIKFINKKWAFSGPVHPEFEGVPVPIVLPFGIYPLNAGRHSGLLAPTFTTNNQYGVGLENLGYYHVFGDYWDLETRASIFSYGGHRFTVRPRYLKLYRFAGNFEFNYLNTKVLDVPAAKSFNIRWSHRIDNKARPGVSFSASVNAGSSKYNSSVPNSPVQNFQSTMTSSIAYAKVWKNKPYNISITANHDQNTLTRLVNLNLPSVNFSMNTIYPFRREEPIGPYKWYENLGIGLNTQANSKTFFYEDTTTKATKQIADNFKWGAIHSVPITLSLPSLGPVQVTPNVSYREQWYQQKILRKWNTDKKRVDTLSLKEGFFAERDISFAVGATTRIFGMFTFSKKSKVQAIRHEIRPTIGFSYKPDINKNHYQYIQSDTAGRMQYYGQYANNLYPGFSKGKAGNINFGIDNIISMKVRNKKDTSAGAVKKIVLLDGFNISGSYNLLIDSFKMSNLSISARSNLFEKIQITASASMDPYQIDPATGRRIDKLVWGKRPFSLGRMTSGGISLQSSFNGGNNKSGGEDNLSIPKKRGVNLVDDFGNAMNDYEAETQYIRNNPGEFVDYNIPWDISFGYSLRYSNFLNANGSFSKSLSQDVNINASMNLTPKWKLGANGSYNISAKEIGMVSMFLSRDMHCWQMSVNISPVGKFRYFSINISPKSAILRDLKVNRTRSFMEL
;
A
#
# COMPACT_ATOMS: atom_id res chain seq x y z
N MET A 1 63.08 -11.61 -1.81
CA MET A 1 62.59 -10.64 -0.81
C MET A 1 62.92 -11.20 0.56
N SER A 2 63.71 -10.47 1.37
CA SER A 2 64.04 -10.88 2.76
C SER A 2 62.75 -11.05 3.59
N LYS A 3 62.76 -11.86 4.65
CA LYS A 3 61.63 -11.90 5.61
C LYS A 3 61.30 -10.52 6.21
N ASP A 4 62.23 -9.57 6.14
CA ASP A 4 62.08 -8.20 6.63
C ASP A 4 61.75 -7.16 5.54
N SER A 5 61.59 -7.55 4.26
CA SER A 5 61.24 -6.61 3.20
C SER A 5 59.74 -6.35 3.15
N LEU A 6 59.36 -5.07 2.98
CA LEU A 6 57.98 -4.65 2.73
C LEU A 6 57.39 -5.39 1.51
N THR A 7 56.08 -5.65 1.53
CA THR A 7 55.39 -6.43 0.49
C THR A 7 55.16 -5.67 -0.82
N ALA A 8 55.32 -4.34 -0.81
CA ALA A 8 55.18 -3.46 -1.96
C ALA A 8 56.19 -2.29 -1.88
N PRO A 9 56.50 -1.61 -3.00
CA PRO A 9 57.28 -0.37 -2.95
C PRO A 9 56.52 0.75 -2.23
N VAL A 10 57.23 1.55 -1.44
CA VAL A 10 56.70 2.78 -0.84
C VAL A 10 56.97 3.93 -1.80
N VAL A 11 55.92 4.64 -2.23
CA VAL A 11 56.03 5.83 -3.08
C VAL A 11 55.92 7.05 -2.18
N TYR A 12 56.88 7.96 -2.23
CA TYR A 12 56.87 9.18 -1.42
C TYR A 12 57.16 10.42 -2.27
N HIS A 13 56.60 11.55 -1.88
CA HIS A 13 56.74 12.86 -2.53
C HIS A 13 56.85 13.94 -1.45
N ALA A 14 57.73 14.91 -1.66
CA ALA A 14 57.89 16.09 -0.82
C ALA A 14 57.89 17.31 -1.74
N ASP A 15 57.05 18.30 -1.43
CA ASP A 15 56.89 19.49 -2.28
C ASP A 15 58.07 20.47 -2.14
N ASP A 16 58.70 20.51 -0.96
CA ASP A 16 59.74 21.47 -0.64
C ASP A 16 61.11 20.77 -0.59
N SER A 17 61.32 19.88 0.38
CA SER A 17 62.60 19.22 0.55
C SER A 17 62.50 17.84 1.19
N MET A 18 63.46 16.99 0.83
CA MET A 18 63.68 15.69 1.48
C MET A 18 65.05 15.71 2.16
N VAL A 19 65.08 15.51 3.46
CA VAL A 19 66.31 15.49 4.26
C VAL A 19 66.53 14.08 4.80
N MET A 20 67.65 13.47 4.43
CA MET A 20 68.05 12.16 4.94
C MET A 20 69.23 12.32 5.90
N ASP A 21 68.97 12.11 7.19
CA ASP A 21 70.00 12.07 8.24
C ASP A 21 70.57 10.66 8.32
N VAL A 22 71.70 10.44 7.65
CA VAL A 22 72.37 9.13 7.56
C VAL A 22 72.86 8.63 8.92
N PRO A 23 73.54 9.45 9.77
CA PRO A 23 73.94 9.02 11.12
C PRO A 23 72.78 8.61 12.02
N GLN A 24 71.69 9.38 12.02
CA GLN A 24 70.51 9.07 12.85
C GLN A 24 69.58 8.04 12.21
N LYS A 25 69.76 7.72 10.91
CA LYS A 25 68.88 6.88 10.09
C LYS A 25 67.44 7.39 10.06
N LYS A 26 67.27 8.69 9.84
CA LYS A 26 65.98 9.36 9.75
C LYS A 26 65.77 9.99 8.39
N LEU A 27 64.54 9.91 7.89
CA LEU A 27 64.11 10.54 6.65
C LEU A 27 63.02 11.55 6.97
N PHE A 28 63.18 12.79 6.51
CA PHE A 28 62.20 13.86 6.67
C PHE A 28 61.72 14.34 5.30
N LEU A 29 60.42 14.48 5.16
CA LEU A 29 59.75 15.04 3.99
C LEU A 29 59.05 16.33 4.44
N TYR A 30 59.46 17.45 3.84
CA TYR A 30 58.92 18.78 4.07
C TYR A 30 58.15 19.28 2.85
N GLY A 31 57.06 19.99 3.08
CA GLY A 31 56.27 20.61 2.04
C GLY A 31 54.95 21.15 2.58
N LYS A 32 54.14 21.75 1.70
CA LYS A 32 52.74 22.05 2.03
C LYS A 32 51.91 20.75 2.05
N THR A 33 52.24 19.80 1.18
CA THR A 33 51.56 18.51 0.97
C THR A 33 52.55 17.39 0.63
N SER A 34 53.40 17.00 1.60
CA SER A 34 54.21 15.77 1.43
C SER A 34 53.30 14.54 1.51
N SER A 35 53.50 13.57 0.62
CA SER A 35 52.68 12.36 0.55
C SER A 35 53.51 11.08 0.59
N VAL A 36 52.96 10.04 1.22
CA VAL A 36 53.51 8.68 1.26
C VAL A 36 52.37 7.71 0.94
N LYS A 37 52.58 6.86 -0.06
CA LYS A 37 51.65 5.82 -0.50
C LYS A 37 52.30 4.45 -0.32
N TYR A 38 51.57 3.54 0.31
CA TYR A 38 51.97 2.15 0.50
C TYR A 38 50.74 1.25 0.41
N THR A 39 50.67 0.39 -0.61
CA THR A 39 49.49 -0.46 -0.88
C THR A 39 48.19 0.37 -1.00
N ASP A 40 47.25 0.23 -0.05
CA ASP A 40 45.98 0.98 0.04
C ASP A 40 46.06 2.19 0.99
N MET A 41 47.21 2.41 1.64
CA MET A 41 47.43 3.48 2.60
C MET A 41 47.98 4.73 1.91
N HIS A 42 47.34 5.87 2.15
CA HIS A 42 47.77 7.17 1.68
C HIS A 42 47.89 8.14 2.86
N LEU A 43 49.10 8.57 3.16
CA LEU A 43 49.39 9.58 4.17
C LEU A 43 49.80 10.89 3.50
N SER A 44 49.21 12.00 3.90
CA SER A 44 49.53 13.35 3.43
C SER A 44 49.72 14.27 4.63
N ALA A 45 50.84 14.98 4.72
CA ALA A 45 51.11 15.93 5.80
C ALA A 45 52.20 16.92 5.39
N PRO A 46 52.29 18.10 6.03
CA PRO A 46 53.36 19.05 5.73
C PRO A 46 54.74 18.57 6.20
N LEU A 47 54.79 17.82 7.31
CA LEU A 47 56.00 17.16 7.79
C LEU A 47 55.74 15.67 7.98
N ILE A 48 56.52 14.82 7.30
CA ILE A 48 56.55 13.37 7.53
C ILE A 48 57.98 12.96 7.87
N ALA A 49 58.17 12.40 9.05
CA ALA A 49 59.44 11.86 9.52
C ALA A 49 59.36 10.34 9.63
N TYR A 50 60.34 9.63 9.09
CA TYR A 50 60.50 8.18 9.22
C TYR A 50 61.80 7.87 9.94
N ASP A 51 61.70 7.13 11.04
CA ASP A 51 62.83 6.62 11.81
C ASP A 51 63.05 5.14 11.46
N GLN A 52 64.17 4.84 10.80
CA GLN A 52 64.44 3.48 10.30
C GLN A 52 64.77 2.50 11.43
N LYS A 53 65.37 2.95 12.54
CA LYS A 53 65.73 2.09 13.68
C LYS A 53 64.48 1.55 14.38
N THR A 54 63.51 2.42 14.61
CA THR A 54 62.26 2.09 15.32
C THR A 54 61.12 1.72 14.36
N SER A 55 61.29 1.96 13.06
CA SER A 55 60.25 1.82 12.04
C SER A 55 59.01 2.70 12.32
N LEU A 56 59.22 3.86 12.96
CA LEU A 56 58.16 4.82 13.27
C LEU A 56 58.04 5.88 12.17
N VAL A 57 56.83 6.05 11.65
CA VAL A 57 56.42 7.17 10.81
C VAL A 57 55.68 8.17 11.70
N LYS A 58 56.13 9.42 11.70
CA LYS A 58 55.52 10.53 12.42
C LYS A 58 55.12 11.61 11.42
N ALA A 59 53.83 11.89 11.32
CA ALA A 59 53.30 13.01 10.54
C ALA A 59 52.74 14.09 11.48
N GLN A 60 53.05 15.35 11.22
CA GLN A 60 52.64 16.48 12.05
C GLN A 60 52.12 17.62 11.20
N LEU A 61 51.19 18.40 11.76
CA LEU A 61 50.80 19.68 11.19
C LEU A 61 51.97 20.69 11.26
N SER A 62 51.94 21.67 10.36
CA SER A 62 52.82 22.83 10.38
C SER A 62 51.97 24.09 10.60
N LYS A 63 52.54 25.09 11.27
CA LYS A 63 51.89 26.40 11.51
C LYS A 63 52.65 27.49 10.76
N ASP A 64 51.93 28.47 10.25
CA ASP A 64 52.53 29.67 9.67
C ASP A 64 53.12 30.59 10.78
N SER A 65 53.79 31.66 10.36
CA SER A 65 54.38 32.67 11.25
C SER A 65 53.34 33.44 12.09
N VAL A 66 52.05 33.34 11.77
CA VAL A 66 50.92 33.98 12.47
C VAL A 66 50.20 32.96 13.37
N GLY A 67 50.61 31.68 13.36
CA GLY A 67 50.06 30.60 14.18
C GLY A 67 48.90 29.82 13.53
N ASN A 68 48.52 30.14 12.29
CA ASN A 68 47.48 29.41 11.56
C ASN A 68 48.02 28.05 11.09
N VAL A 69 47.18 27.02 11.14
CA VAL A 69 47.56 25.68 10.66
C VAL A 69 47.61 25.68 9.13
N VAL A 70 48.78 25.35 8.57
CA VAL A 70 49.02 25.33 7.11
C VAL A 70 48.30 24.13 6.48
N ALA A 71 48.43 22.95 7.09
CA ALA A 71 47.75 21.73 6.66
C ALA A 71 47.73 20.71 7.81
N PHE A 72 46.65 19.93 7.90
CA PHE A 72 46.54 18.81 8.83
C PHE A 72 47.03 17.51 8.17
N PRO A 73 47.72 16.64 8.93
CA PRO A 73 47.92 15.25 8.53
C PRO A 73 46.61 14.54 8.19
N ALA A 74 46.51 14.06 6.96
CA ALA A 74 45.40 13.27 6.45
C ALA A 74 45.88 11.85 6.13
N PHE A 75 45.16 10.85 6.61
CA PHE A 75 45.40 9.45 6.36
C PHE A 75 44.15 8.81 5.75
N VAL A 76 44.32 8.13 4.62
CA VAL A 76 43.26 7.44 3.90
C VAL A 76 43.65 5.98 3.73
N GLN A 77 42.74 5.08 4.12
CA GLN A 77 42.88 3.64 3.91
C GLN A 77 41.51 3.04 3.58
N GLY A 78 41.33 2.57 2.34
CA GLY A 78 40.02 2.17 1.82
C GLY A 78 38.99 3.32 1.93
N ASP A 79 37.84 3.06 2.56
CA ASP A 79 36.78 4.05 2.80
C ASP A 79 37.03 4.93 4.03
N SER A 80 38.05 4.62 4.86
CA SER A 80 38.33 5.37 6.09
C SER A 80 39.21 6.58 5.79
N LYS A 81 38.69 7.77 6.10
CA LYS A 81 39.42 9.04 6.05
C LYS A 81 39.59 9.57 7.47
N MET A 82 40.83 9.89 7.81
CA MET A 82 41.22 10.40 9.11
C MET A 82 42.03 11.68 8.95
N VAL A 83 41.67 12.72 9.68
CA VAL A 83 42.44 13.97 9.79
C VAL A 83 42.89 14.11 11.24
N SER A 84 44.14 14.48 11.48
CA SER A 84 44.71 14.53 12.83
C SER A 84 45.79 15.58 12.98
N ASP A 85 46.03 16.07 14.20
CA ASP A 85 47.13 17.00 14.48
C ASP A 85 48.50 16.33 14.36
N THR A 86 48.56 15.10 14.84
CA THR A 86 49.77 14.28 14.82
C THR A 86 49.38 12.82 14.64
N ILE A 87 50.07 12.14 13.73
CA ILE A 87 49.94 10.70 13.48
C ILE A 87 51.29 10.07 13.76
N VAL A 88 51.33 9.08 14.64
CA VAL A 88 52.51 8.24 14.88
C VAL A 88 52.11 6.81 14.56
N PHE A 89 52.81 6.16 13.65
CA PHE A 89 52.50 4.82 13.20
C PHE A 89 53.77 3.97 13.10
N ASN A 90 53.73 2.73 13.59
CA ASN A 90 54.83 1.80 13.47
C ASN A 90 54.59 0.84 12.30
N MET A 91 55.45 0.89 11.28
CA MET A 91 55.30 0.13 10.04
C MET A 91 55.42 -1.39 10.23
N LYS A 92 56.12 -1.86 11.27
CA LYS A 92 56.29 -3.30 11.55
C LYS A 92 55.16 -3.89 12.38
N THR A 93 54.72 -3.16 13.43
CA THR A 93 53.73 -3.67 14.39
C THR A 93 52.29 -3.27 14.06
N GLY A 94 52.07 -2.32 13.14
CA GLY A 94 50.75 -1.79 12.81
C GLY A 94 50.12 -0.93 13.92
N LYS A 95 50.85 -0.70 15.03
CA LYS A 95 50.38 0.12 16.15
C LYS A 95 50.47 1.59 15.79
N GLY A 96 49.43 2.34 16.13
CA GLY A 96 49.30 3.76 15.83
C GLY A 96 48.84 4.57 17.03
N LEU A 97 49.28 5.81 17.12
CA LEU A 97 48.80 6.79 18.07
C LEU A 97 48.56 8.11 17.34
N THR A 98 47.36 8.64 17.46
CA THR A 98 46.98 9.89 16.82
C THR A 98 46.46 10.86 17.88
N LYS A 99 46.62 12.17 17.63
CA LYS A 99 46.14 13.25 18.49
C LYS A 99 45.23 14.18 17.71
N GLY A 100 44.17 14.66 18.36
CA GLY A 100 43.21 15.59 17.76
C GLY A 100 42.59 15.02 16.49
N THR A 101 42.08 13.79 16.57
CA THR A 101 41.71 13.01 15.38
C THR A 101 40.24 13.13 15.08
N TYR A 102 39.92 13.53 13.85
CA TYR A 102 38.60 13.45 13.24
C TYR A 102 38.55 12.27 12.27
N THR A 103 37.54 11.43 12.42
CA THR A 103 37.29 10.30 11.52
C THR A 103 35.81 10.21 11.17
N HIS A 104 35.54 9.75 9.96
CA HIS A 104 34.20 9.54 9.45
C HIS A 104 34.00 8.05 9.15
N GLN A 105 33.01 7.44 9.79
CA GLN A 105 32.63 6.03 9.58
C GLN A 105 31.11 5.89 9.47
N GLY A 106 30.63 5.46 8.30
CA GLY A 106 29.19 5.34 8.04
C GLY A 106 28.49 6.70 8.10
N GLU A 107 27.48 6.84 8.97
CA GLU A 107 26.80 8.12 9.25
C GLU A 107 27.40 8.86 10.47
N LEU A 108 28.44 8.32 11.12
CA LEU A 108 29.02 8.86 12.36
C LEU A 108 30.32 9.63 12.09
N TYR A 109 30.38 10.84 12.62
CA TYR A 109 31.58 11.64 12.79
C TYR A 109 32.10 11.44 14.22
N VAL A 110 33.37 11.05 14.34
CA VAL A 110 34.01 10.79 15.63
C VAL A 110 35.26 11.66 15.76
N TYR A 111 35.35 12.37 16.86
CA TYR A 111 36.51 13.10 17.32
C TYR A 111 37.12 12.40 18.52
N GLY A 112 38.45 12.29 18.58
CA GLY A 112 39.16 11.80 19.76
C GLY A 112 40.40 12.64 20.05
N GLU A 113 40.57 13.07 21.31
CA GLU A 113 41.78 13.82 21.72
C GLU A 113 43.03 12.96 21.53
N LYS A 114 42.95 11.67 21.90
CA LYS A 114 44.00 10.67 21.64
C LYS A 114 43.36 9.38 21.20
N ILE A 115 43.77 8.85 20.05
CA ILE A 115 43.32 7.55 19.56
C ILE A 115 44.52 6.62 19.44
N LYS A 116 44.43 5.43 20.04
CA LYS A 116 45.44 4.38 20.00
C LYS A 116 44.92 3.19 19.21
N ARG A 117 45.57 2.86 18.10
CA ARG A 117 45.41 1.60 17.37
C ARG A 117 46.30 0.54 18.00
N VAL A 118 45.70 -0.53 18.51
CA VAL A 118 46.42 -1.64 19.18
C VAL A 118 46.77 -2.75 18.20
N ASP A 119 45.88 -3.00 17.23
CA ASP A 119 46.05 -3.97 16.15
C ASP A 119 45.24 -3.53 14.91
N GLU A 120 45.06 -4.42 13.94
CA GLU A 120 44.32 -4.11 12.71
C GLU A 120 42.88 -3.66 12.96
N ASN A 121 42.24 -4.20 14.00
CA ASN A 121 40.80 -4.10 14.26
C ASN A 121 40.44 -3.32 15.53
N VAL A 122 41.32 -3.26 16.54
CA VAL A 122 41.00 -2.69 17.86
C VAL A 122 41.65 -1.32 18.05
N PHE A 123 40.81 -0.36 18.44
CA PHE A 123 41.22 1.00 18.71
C PHE A 123 40.58 1.50 20.01
N TYR A 124 41.29 2.40 20.68
CA TYR A 124 40.83 3.09 21.88
C TYR A 124 40.90 4.59 21.67
N ALA A 125 39.82 5.32 21.94
CA ALA A 125 39.81 6.78 21.99
C ALA A 125 39.66 7.26 23.43
N LEU A 126 40.49 8.22 23.81
CA LEU A 126 40.41 8.97 25.06
C LEU A 126 39.74 10.32 24.77
N ARG A 127 38.76 10.69 25.61
CA ARG A 127 37.94 11.90 25.46
C ARG A 127 37.38 12.00 24.04
N GLY A 128 36.58 10.99 23.72
CA GLY A 128 35.92 10.88 22.44
C GLY A 128 34.60 11.63 22.42
N ARG A 129 34.30 12.20 21.27
CA ARG A 129 33.04 12.87 20.95
C ARG A 129 32.51 12.29 19.65
N PHE A 130 31.25 11.88 19.60
CA PHE A 130 30.66 11.33 18.38
C PHE A 130 29.29 11.96 18.08
N THR A 131 29.00 12.12 16.79
CA THR A 131 27.81 12.81 16.28
C THR A 131 27.47 12.33 14.88
N THR A 132 26.26 12.61 14.40
CA THR A 132 25.87 12.44 12.98
C THR A 132 25.86 13.80 12.25
N CYS A 133 26.30 14.86 12.92
CA CYS A 133 26.42 16.20 12.37
C CYS A 133 27.78 16.39 11.72
N ASN A 134 27.78 16.83 10.46
CA ASN A 134 29.01 17.08 9.69
C ASN A 134 29.58 18.50 9.86
N LEU A 135 28.95 19.35 10.70
CA LEU A 135 29.44 20.69 11.02
C LEU A 135 30.59 20.63 12.04
N ASP A 136 31.53 21.58 11.93
CA ASP A 136 32.69 21.70 12.84
C ASP A 136 32.28 21.82 14.31
N THR A 137 31.26 22.64 14.58
CA THR A 137 30.52 22.68 15.85
C THR A 137 29.22 21.90 15.68
N PRO A 138 29.17 20.62 16.11
CA PRO A 138 27.99 19.81 15.87
C PRO A 138 26.83 20.26 16.76
N HIS A 139 25.60 20.32 16.20
CA HIS A 139 24.39 20.69 16.96
C HIS A 139 24.16 19.78 18.18
N PHE A 140 24.63 18.53 18.11
CA PHE A 140 24.61 17.61 19.22
C PHE A 140 25.79 16.64 19.13
N ALA A 141 26.28 16.17 20.26
CA ALA A 141 27.27 15.11 20.30
C ALA A 141 27.16 14.33 21.61
N PHE A 142 27.66 13.10 21.60
CA PHE A 142 27.82 12.30 22.80
C PHE A 142 29.27 12.30 23.22
N ILE A 143 29.53 12.58 24.49
CA ILE A 143 30.89 12.71 25.01
C ILE A 143 31.16 11.58 25.99
N SER A 144 32.27 10.90 25.79
CA SER A 144 32.75 9.87 26.71
C SER A 144 34.25 9.95 26.91
N LYS A 145 34.70 9.68 28.13
CA LYS A 145 36.13 9.68 28.46
C LYS A 145 36.86 8.52 27.78
N GLN A 146 36.20 7.38 27.57
CA GLN A 146 36.81 6.16 27.06
C GLN A 146 35.89 5.51 26.05
N ILE A 147 36.39 5.30 24.83
CA ILE A 147 35.66 4.59 23.77
C ILE A 147 36.56 3.48 23.23
N LYS A 148 36.03 2.28 23.12
CA LYS A 148 36.66 1.14 22.45
C LYS A 148 35.88 0.83 21.19
N PHE A 149 36.52 0.90 20.04
CA PHE A 149 35.89 0.55 18.78
C PHE A 149 36.62 -0.64 18.13
N ILE A 150 35.82 -1.62 17.75
CA ILE A 150 36.25 -2.83 17.05
C ILE A 150 35.75 -2.68 15.62
N ASN A 151 36.69 -2.49 14.70
CA ASN A 151 36.41 -2.23 13.29
C ASN A 151 35.44 -3.29 12.73
N LYS A 152 34.39 -2.83 12.02
CA LYS A 152 33.34 -3.70 11.46
C LYS A 152 32.77 -4.70 12.48
N LYS A 153 32.59 -4.29 13.74
CA LYS A 153 31.81 -5.04 14.75
C LYS A 153 30.99 -4.12 15.67
N TRP A 154 31.64 -3.53 16.67
CA TRP A 154 30.98 -2.82 17.78
C TRP A 154 31.84 -1.65 18.26
N ALA A 155 31.20 -0.57 18.68
CA ALA A 155 31.80 0.47 19.51
C ALA A 155 31.14 0.45 20.89
N PHE A 156 31.98 0.49 21.93
CA PHE A 156 31.60 0.55 23.32
C PHE A 156 32.10 1.88 23.89
N SER A 157 31.22 2.67 24.49
CA SER A 157 31.62 3.82 25.30
C SER A 157 31.57 3.43 26.78
N GLY A 158 32.45 4.02 27.58
CA GLY A 158 32.23 4.11 29.03
C GLY A 158 31.07 5.05 29.34
N PRO A 159 31.02 5.62 30.56
CA PRO A 159 30.03 6.63 30.91
C PRO A 159 29.96 7.72 29.84
N VAL A 160 28.75 7.99 29.36
CA VAL A 160 28.50 8.88 28.22
C VAL A 160 27.33 9.80 28.53
N HIS A 161 27.48 11.07 28.19
CA HIS A 161 26.42 12.06 28.30
C HIS A 161 26.21 12.77 26.95
N PRO A 162 24.98 13.17 26.61
CA PRO A 162 24.72 14.00 25.45
C PRO A 162 25.01 15.49 25.74
N GLU A 163 25.54 16.17 24.75
CA GLU A 163 25.70 17.61 24.68
C GLU A 163 24.92 18.15 23.49
N PHE A 164 24.20 19.26 23.67
CA PHE A 164 23.49 19.98 22.60
C PHE A 164 24.05 21.40 22.53
N GLU A 165 24.49 21.83 21.35
CA GLU A 165 25.17 23.13 21.17
C GLU A 165 26.32 23.36 22.18
N GLY A 166 27.03 22.28 22.55
CA GLY A 166 28.11 22.29 23.55
C GLY A 166 27.66 22.35 25.01
N VAL A 167 26.35 22.32 25.28
CA VAL A 167 25.79 22.30 26.65
C VAL A 167 25.48 20.86 27.08
N PRO A 168 26.10 20.35 28.17
CA PRO A 168 25.84 19.01 28.67
C PRO A 168 24.45 18.89 29.28
N VAL A 169 23.73 17.85 28.88
CA VAL A 169 22.45 17.47 29.50
C VAL A 169 22.76 16.71 30.79
N PRO A 170 22.03 16.95 31.90
CA PRO A 170 22.26 16.29 33.19
C PRO A 170 21.75 14.82 33.18
N ILE A 171 22.13 14.05 32.17
CA ILE A 171 21.81 12.62 32.02
C ILE A 171 23.11 11.91 31.64
N VAL A 172 23.57 11.01 32.50
CA VAL A 172 24.75 10.16 32.25
C VAL A 172 24.26 8.72 32.08
N LEU A 173 24.56 8.14 30.93
CA LEU A 173 24.36 6.72 30.68
C LEU A 173 25.61 5.96 31.13
N PRO A 174 25.48 4.78 31.75
CA PRO A 174 26.62 4.03 32.28
C PRO A 174 27.57 3.54 31.19
N PHE A 175 27.03 3.22 30.01
CA PHE A 175 27.77 2.83 28.80
C PHE A 175 26.87 2.97 27.58
N GLY A 176 27.49 3.01 26.40
CA GLY A 176 26.81 2.99 25.10
C GLY A 176 27.34 1.83 24.25
N ILE A 177 26.45 1.13 23.56
CA ILE A 177 26.79 0.05 22.63
C ILE A 177 26.26 0.43 21.25
N TYR A 178 27.17 0.57 20.29
CA TYR A 178 26.84 1.01 18.94
C TYR A 178 27.28 -0.09 17.95
N PRO A 179 26.35 -0.75 17.25
CA PRO A 179 26.73 -1.68 16.19
C PRO A 179 27.35 -0.89 15.03
N LEU A 180 28.56 -1.28 14.61
CA LEU A 180 29.24 -0.69 13.45
C LEU A 180 29.02 -1.51 12.18
N ASN A 181 28.25 -2.59 12.27
CA ASN A 181 27.98 -3.52 11.17
C ASN A 181 26.79 -3.09 10.36
N ALA A 182 27.01 -2.92 9.06
CA ALA A 182 25.92 -2.85 8.10
C ALA A 182 25.37 -4.26 7.87
N GLY A 183 24.05 -4.44 8.06
CA GLY A 183 23.34 -5.68 7.74
C GLY A 183 22.62 -6.36 8.91
N ARG A 184 22.03 -7.53 8.63
CA ARG A 184 21.19 -8.28 9.56
C ARG A 184 22.03 -8.98 10.63
N HIS A 185 21.84 -8.61 11.91
CA HIS A 185 22.55 -9.19 13.04
C HIS A 185 21.70 -9.20 14.31
N SER A 186 21.97 -10.11 15.24
CA SER A 186 21.25 -10.18 16.51
C SER A 186 21.65 -9.04 17.45
N GLY A 187 20.69 -8.47 18.18
CA GLY A 187 20.94 -7.33 19.07
C GLY A 187 19.72 -6.90 19.87
N LEU A 188 19.95 -6.06 20.88
CA LEU A 188 18.89 -5.39 21.62
C LEU A 188 18.25 -4.28 20.76
N LEU A 189 16.94 -4.15 20.87
CA LEU A 189 16.16 -3.09 20.25
C LEU A 189 15.90 -2.00 21.27
N ALA A 190 16.15 -0.75 20.89
CA ALA A 190 16.00 0.39 21.77
C ALA A 190 14.52 0.61 22.15
N PRO A 191 14.20 0.83 23.44
CA PRO A 191 12.86 1.20 23.84
C PRO A 191 12.57 2.67 23.51
N THR A 192 11.30 3.04 23.51
CA THR A 192 10.84 4.43 23.39
C THR A 192 10.08 4.82 24.64
N PHE A 193 10.43 5.95 25.24
CA PHE A 193 9.62 6.54 26.31
C PHE A 193 8.43 7.28 25.71
N THR A 194 7.23 7.01 26.23
CA THR A 194 6.01 7.71 25.85
C THR A 194 5.27 8.20 27.08
N THR A 195 4.52 9.28 26.92
CA THR A 195 3.58 9.75 27.93
C THR A 195 2.19 9.77 27.31
N ASN A 196 1.23 9.15 27.99
CA ASN A 196 -0.15 9.06 27.53
C ASN A 196 -1.08 9.29 28.71
N ASN A 197 -2.11 10.13 28.56
CA ASN A 197 -3.02 10.45 29.66
C ASN A 197 -3.85 9.24 30.15
N GLN A 198 -4.13 8.28 29.27
CA GLN A 198 -4.92 7.08 29.57
C GLN A 198 -4.10 5.93 30.16
N TYR A 199 -2.83 5.83 29.78
CA TYR A 199 -1.95 4.71 30.16
C TYR A 199 -0.78 5.13 31.08
N GLY A 200 -0.61 6.42 31.31
CA GLY A 200 0.47 7.02 32.09
C GLY A 200 1.80 7.09 31.34
N VAL A 201 2.91 6.95 32.06
CA VAL A 201 4.25 6.89 31.49
C VAL A 201 4.52 5.46 31.02
N GLY A 202 4.92 5.30 29.76
CA GLY A 202 5.19 4.00 29.15
C GLY A 202 6.63 3.86 28.68
N LEU A 203 7.19 2.68 28.87
CA LEU A 203 8.39 2.22 28.19
C LEU A 203 7.94 1.24 27.10
N GLU A 204 7.91 1.69 25.85
CA GLU A 204 7.46 0.90 24.72
C GLU A 204 8.61 0.25 23.97
N ASN A 205 8.33 -0.86 23.30
CA ASN A 205 9.21 -1.47 22.28
C ASN A 205 10.58 -1.97 22.77
N LEU A 206 10.75 -2.19 24.08
CA LEU A 206 11.93 -2.90 24.57
C LEU A 206 11.94 -4.29 23.94
N GLY A 207 13.00 -4.63 23.21
CA GLY A 207 12.99 -5.88 22.46
C GLY A 207 14.36 -6.48 22.23
N TYR A 208 14.34 -7.71 21.71
CA TYR A 208 15.52 -8.40 21.26
C TYR A 208 15.26 -8.97 19.87
N TYR A 209 16.21 -8.74 18.98
CA TYR A 209 16.21 -9.25 17.63
C TYR A 209 17.22 -10.37 17.52
N HIS A 210 16.77 -11.55 17.09
CA HIS A 210 17.58 -12.76 17.03
C HIS A 210 17.58 -13.36 15.62
N VAL A 211 18.77 -13.54 15.06
CA VAL A 211 18.99 -14.14 13.75
C VAL A 211 19.42 -15.60 13.94
N PHE A 212 18.58 -16.55 13.52
CA PHE A 212 18.87 -17.99 13.65
C PHE A 212 19.73 -18.54 12.50
N GLY A 213 19.75 -17.87 11.35
CA GLY A 213 20.53 -18.25 10.18
C GLY A 213 20.18 -17.38 8.99
N ASP A 214 20.44 -17.86 7.77
CA ASP A 214 20.21 -17.08 6.56
C ASP A 214 18.73 -16.88 6.22
N TYR A 215 17.88 -17.82 6.64
CA TYR A 215 16.48 -17.89 6.19
C TYR A 215 15.44 -17.53 7.24
N TRP A 216 15.79 -17.40 8.52
CA TRP A 216 14.81 -17.16 9.58
C TRP A 216 15.37 -16.27 10.70
N ASP A 217 14.56 -15.34 11.16
CA ASP A 217 14.82 -14.49 12.31
C ASP A 217 13.57 -14.32 13.19
N LEU A 218 13.78 -13.81 14.40
CA LEU A 218 12.75 -13.58 15.39
C LEU A 218 12.95 -12.25 16.08
N GLU A 219 11.88 -11.46 16.09
CA GLU A 219 11.82 -10.22 16.85
C GLU A 219 10.83 -10.35 18.00
N THR A 220 11.28 -10.06 19.21
CA THR A 220 10.42 -10.01 20.41
C THR A 220 10.42 -8.60 20.97
N ARG A 221 9.24 -8.08 21.32
CA ARG A 221 9.09 -6.78 21.97
C ARG A 221 8.12 -6.84 23.14
N ALA A 222 8.41 -6.04 24.15
CA ALA A 222 7.55 -5.78 25.28
C ALA A 222 7.38 -4.27 25.46
N SER A 223 6.17 -3.87 25.85
CA SER A 223 5.88 -2.52 26.33
C SER A 223 5.22 -2.61 27.70
N ILE A 224 5.61 -1.72 28.60
CA ILE A 224 5.05 -1.61 29.95
C ILE A 224 4.59 -0.17 30.20
N PHE A 225 3.48 -0.03 30.91
CA PHE A 225 2.87 1.27 31.22
C PHE A 225 2.67 1.43 32.72
N SER A 226 2.84 2.65 33.25
CA SER A 226 2.81 2.92 34.69
C SER A 226 1.47 2.59 35.36
N TYR A 227 0.36 2.59 34.61
CA TYR A 227 -0.95 2.16 35.13
C TYR A 227 -1.16 0.64 35.12
N GLY A 228 -0.13 -0.16 34.80
CA GLY A 228 -0.15 -1.63 34.85
C GLY A 228 -0.50 -2.32 33.52
N GLY A 229 -0.72 -1.54 32.46
CA GLY A 229 -0.90 -2.08 31.11
C GLY A 229 0.40 -2.68 30.56
N HIS A 230 0.30 -3.72 29.74
CA HIS A 230 1.45 -4.30 29.06
C HIS A 230 1.10 -4.86 27.68
N ARG A 231 2.07 -4.80 26.78
CA ARG A 231 1.98 -5.34 25.42
C ARG A 231 3.14 -6.28 25.17
N PHE A 232 2.87 -7.40 24.51
CA PHE A 232 3.86 -8.36 24.07
C PHE A 232 3.70 -8.62 22.58
N THR A 233 4.78 -8.53 21.83
CA THR A 233 4.79 -8.74 20.36
C THR A 233 5.86 -9.77 20.02
N VAL A 234 5.48 -10.78 19.25
CA VAL A 234 6.38 -11.83 18.74
C VAL A 234 6.25 -11.85 17.23
N ARG A 235 7.37 -11.66 16.53
CA ARG A 235 7.41 -11.55 15.08
C ARG A 235 8.51 -12.42 14.46
N PRO A 236 8.28 -13.71 14.23
CA PRO A 236 9.14 -14.53 13.36
C PRO A 236 9.02 -14.12 11.89
N ARG A 237 10.15 -14.03 11.19
CA ARG A 237 10.20 -13.71 9.76
C ARG A 237 11.10 -14.69 9.02
N TYR A 238 10.57 -15.29 7.95
CA TYR A 238 11.28 -16.29 7.16
C TYR A 238 11.34 -15.87 5.69
N LEU A 239 12.51 -16.10 5.10
CA LEU A 239 12.82 -15.80 3.71
C LEU A 239 13.66 -16.92 3.14
N LYS A 240 13.24 -17.46 2.00
CA LYS A 240 14.13 -18.20 1.12
C LYS A 240 13.98 -17.68 -0.30
N LEU A 241 15.05 -17.01 -0.78
CA LEU A 241 15.12 -16.45 -2.14
C LEU A 241 14.68 -17.49 -3.18
N TYR A 242 13.89 -17.05 -4.15
CA TYR A 242 13.33 -17.89 -5.20
C TYR A 242 12.44 -19.04 -4.73
N ARG A 243 11.95 -19.00 -3.49
CA ARG A 243 11.03 -20.00 -2.95
C ARG A 243 9.83 -19.38 -2.26
N PHE A 244 10.04 -18.75 -1.10
CA PHE A 244 8.95 -18.21 -0.32
C PHE A 244 9.43 -17.11 0.64
N ALA A 245 8.46 -16.31 1.04
CA ALA A 245 8.61 -15.14 1.86
C ALA A 245 7.45 -15.08 2.84
N GLY A 246 7.70 -14.77 4.10
CA GLY A 246 6.61 -14.48 5.00
C GLY A 246 7.03 -14.05 6.40
N ASN A 247 6.06 -13.49 7.10
CA ASN A 247 6.20 -13.08 8.48
C ASN A 247 4.90 -13.42 9.21
N PHE A 248 5.06 -13.81 10.47
CA PHE A 248 3.95 -14.04 11.37
C PHE A 248 4.16 -13.11 12.56
N GLU A 249 3.11 -12.44 13.00
CA GLU A 249 3.13 -11.49 14.09
C GLU A 249 1.98 -11.80 15.05
N PHE A 250 2.35 -12.06 16.30
CA PHE A 250 1.40 -12.23 17.38
C PHE A 250 1.53 -11.06 18.34
N ASN A 251 0.43 -10.35 18.54
CA ASN A 251 0.32 -9.26 19.49
C ASN A 251 -0.62 -9.64 20.60
N TYR A 252 -0.15 -9.57 21.83
CA TYR A 252 -0.95 -9.66 23.03
C TYR A 252 -0.95 -8.31 23.73
N LEU A 253 -2.12 -7.87 24.16
CA LEU A 253 -2.32 -6.58 24.81
C LEU A 253 -3.22 -6.75 26.01
N ASN A 254 -2.70 -6.37 27.18
CA ASN A 254 -3.48 -6.20 28.39
C ASN A 254 -3.56 -4.70 28.70
N THR A 255 -4.71 -4.09 28.41
CA THR A 255 -4.92 -2.67 28.69
C THR A 255 -5.43 -2.47 30.10
N LYS A 256 -4.80 -1.53 30.81
CA LYS A 256 -5.26 -1.03 32.10
C LYS A 256 -5.26 0.49 32.02
N VAL A 257 -6.46 1.06 32.11
CA VAL A 257 -6.72 2.50 32.19
C VAL A 257 -7.18 2.80 33.62
N LEU A 258 -6.96 4.03 34.08
CA LEU A 258 -7.44 4.49 35.39
C LEU A 258 -8.95 4.25 35.51
N ASP A 259 -9.41 3.67 36.61
CA ASP A 259 -10.82 3.36 36.93
C ASP A 259 -11.58 2.43 35.96
N VAL A 260 -10.88 1.74 35.05
CA VAL A 260 -11.47 0.73 34.14
C VAL A 260 -10.88 -0.66 34.43
N PRO A 261 -11.69 -1.73 34.41
CA PRO A 261 -11.19 -3.11 34.49
C PRO A 261 -10.18 -3.42 33.38
N ALA A 262 -9.19 -4.26 33.68
CA ALA A 262 -8.21 -4.66 32.68
C ALA A 262 -8.87 -5.45 31.54
N ALA A 263 -8.54 -5.13 30.29
CA ALA A 263 -9.04 -5.84 29.13
C ALA A 263 -7.89 -6.57 28.42
N LYS A 264 -8.06 -7.87 28.22
CA LYS A 264 -7.13 -8.70 27.45
C LYS A 264 -7.60 -8.79 26.02
N SER A 265 -6.69 -8.61 25.09
CA SER A 265 -6.95 -8.73 23.66
C SER A 265 -5.71 -9.26 22.94
N PHE A 266 -5.93 -9.87 21.79
CA PHE A 266 -4.85 -10.33 20.93
C PHE A 266 -5.13 -10.02 19.47
N ASN A 267 -4.08 -9.99 18.66
CA ASN A 267 -4.14 -9.89 17.22
C ASN A 267 -3.06 -10.75 16.58
N ILE A 268 -3.44 -11.44 15.53
CA ILE A 268 -2.59 -12.28 14.71
C ILE A 268 -2.54 -11.63 13.33
N ARG A 269 -1.32 -11.37 12.87
CA ARG A 269 -1.05 -11.02 11.48
C ARG A 269 -0.14 -12.05 10.86
N TRP A 270 -0.48 -12.54 9.67
CA TRP A 270 0.37 -13.46 8.94
C TRP A 270 0.35 -13.09 7.48
N SER A 271 1.52 -12.76 6.93
CA SER A 271 1.69 -12.65 5.50
C SER A 271 2.64 -13.72 4.98
N HIS A 272 2.26 -14.33 3.87
CA HIS A 272 3.04 -15.35 3.19
C HIS A 272 2.88 -15.20 1.69
N ARG A 273 3.95 -15.43 0.93
CA ARG A 273 3.93 -15.47 -0.52
C ARG A 273 4.96 -16.46 -1.04
N ILE A 274 4.56 -17.29 -2.00
CA ILE A 274 5.47 -18.11 -2.79
C ILE A 274 5.99 -17.29 -3.99
N ASP A 275 7.27 -17.41 -4.31
CA ASP A 275 7.82 -16.87 -5.55
C ASP A 275 7.31 -17.70 -6.74
N ASN A 276 6.70 -17.05 -7.73
CA ASN A 276 6.23 -17.71 -8.95
C ASN A 276 7.38 -18.41 -9.72
N LYS A 277 8.64 -18.00 -9.52
CA LYS A 277 9.82 -18.70 -10.06
C LYS A 277 10.04 -20.08 -9.45
N ALA A 278 9.61 -20.29 -8.21
CA ALA A 278 9.78 -21.57 -7.50
C ALA A 278 8.96 -22.68 -8.14
N ARG A 279 7.72 -22.35 -8.56
CA ARG A 279 6.78 -23.25 -9.23
C ARG A 279 5.92 -22.44 -10.21
N PRO A 280 6.34 -22.32 -11.49
CA PRO A 280 5.56 -21.60 -12.49
C PRO A 280 4.14 -22.15 -12.61
N GLY A 281 3.16 -21.26 -12.64
CA GLY A 281 1.74 -21.65 -12.68
C GLY A 281 1.15 -22.09 -11.34
N VAL A 282 1.89 -22.00 -10.22
CA VAL A 282 1.34 -22.15 -8.86
C VAL A 282 1.60 -20.88 -8.09
N SER A 283 0.55 -20.31 -7.49
CA SER A 283 0.68 -19.22 -6.54
C SER A 283 0.01 -19.61 -5.22
N PHE A 284 0.63 -19.17 -4.13
CA PHE A 284 0.04 -19.24 -2.80
C PHE A 284 0.40 -17.95 -2.08
N SER A 285 -0.63 -17.31 -1.54
CA SER A 285 -0.50 -16.07 -0.79
C SER A 285 -1.45 -16.10 0.41
N ALA A 286 -0.97 -15.64 1.56
CA ALA A 286 -1.79 -15.41 2.73
C ALA A 286 -1.60 -13.97 3.19
N SER A 287 -2.69 -13.32 3.55
CA SER A 287 -2.74 -12.04 4.25
C SER A 287 -3.82 -12.17 5.31
N VAL A 288 -3.40 -12.55 6.52
CA VAL A 288 -4.28 -12.77 7.66
C VAL A 288 -4.12 -11.61 8.63
N ASN A 289 -5.25 -11.05 9.05
CA ASN A 289 -5.39 -10.11 10.15
C ASN A 289 -6.68 -10.47 10.89
N ALA A 290 -6.52 -11.12 12.04
CA ALA A 290 -7.61 -11.61 12.87
C ALA A 290 -7.27 -11.40 14.34
N GLY A 291 -8.26 -11.16 15.20
CA GLY A 291 -8.00 -10.90 16.61
C GLY A 291 -9.27 -10.71 17.42
N SER A 292 -9.10 -10.35 18.68
CA SER A 292 -10.23 -9.98 19.55
C SER A 292 -10.89 -8.69 19.03
N SER A 293 -12.21 -8.60 19.09
CA SER A 293 -12.95 -7.39 18.68
C SER A 293 -12.46 -6.11 19.36
N LYS A 294 -12.05 -6.19 20.63
CA LYS A 294 -11.54 -5.04 21.40
C LYS A 294 -10.08 -4.66 21.11
N TYR A 295 -9.35 -5.43 20.31
CA TYR A 295 -7.91 -5.19 20.11
C TYR A 295 -7.66 -3.82 19.49
N ASN A 296 -8.27 -3.55 18.33
CA ASN A 296 -8.04 -2.31 17.58
C ASN A 296 -8.34 -1.09 18.44
N SER A 297 -9.48 -1.03 19.13
CA SER A 297 -9.87 0.11 19.99
C SER A 297 -8.96 0.33 21.20
N SER A 298 -8.15 -0.66 21.56
CA SER A 298 -7.33 -0.66 22.77
C SER A 298 -5.86 -0.33 22.48
N VAL A 299 -5.44 -0.19 21.23
CA VAL A 299 -4.03 0.06 20.89
C VAL A 299 -3.62 1.46 21.39
N PRO A 300 -2.60 1.55 22.28
CA PRO A 300 -2.11 2.85 22.74
C PRO A 300 -1.51 3.67 21.59
N ASN A 301 -1.69 4.99 21.62
CA ASN A 301 -1.05 5.94 20.70
C ASN A 301 -1.37 5.71 19.20
N SER A 302 -2.46 5.00 18.87
CA SER A 302 -2.85 4.69 17.49
C SER A 302 -4.30 5.11 17.19
N PRO A 303 -4.61 6.42 17.13
CA PRO A 303 -5.98 6.91 16.95
C PRO A 303 -6.64 6.39 15.67
N VAL A 304 -5.89 6.20 14.59
CA VAL A 304 -6.43 5.67 13.32
C VAL A 304 -6.84 4.20 13.45
N GLN A 305 -6.03 3.38 14.13
CA GLN A 305 -6.33 1.96 14.31
C GLN A 305 -7.51 1.76 15.28
N ASN A 306 -7.65 2.62 16.28
CA ASN A 306 -8.69 2.50 17.31
C ASN A 306 -10.13 2.59 16.75
N PHE A 307 -10.32 3.21 15.59
CA PHE A 307 -11.62 3.30 14.90
C PHE A 307 -11.77 2.34 13.71
N GLN A 308 -10.76 1.51 13.43
CA GLN A 308 -10.89 0.46 12.43
C GLN A 308 -11.79 -0.65 12.98
N SER A 309 -13.03 -0.66 12.49
CA SER A 309 -14.07 -1.61 12.92
C SER A 309 -14.05 -2.94 12.16
N THR A 310 -13.17 -3.09 11.16
CA THR A 310 -13.11 -4.29 10.31
C THR A 310 -11.72 -4.92 10.32
N MET A 311 -11.69 -6.24 10.50
CA MET A 311 -10.50 -7.08 10.34
C MET A 311 -10.77 -8.09 9.23
N THR A 312 -9.93 -8.10 8.20
CA THR A 312 -10.10 -8.98 7.05
C THR A 312 -8.90 -9.88 6.88
N SER A 313 -9.14 -11.10 6.41
CA SER A 313 -8.09 -12.04 6.07
C SER A 313 -8.42 -12.74 4.76
N SER A 314 -7.39 -13.04 3.97
CA SER A 314 -7.50 -13.81 2.74
C SER A 314 -6.32 -14.77 2.60
N ILE A 315 -6.62 -16.04 2.40
CA ILE A 315 -5.66 -17.07 2.02
C ILE A 315 -6.06 -17.54 0.62
N ALA A 316 -5.15 -17.45 -0.33
CA ALA A 316 -5.40 -17.77 -1.72
C ALA A 316 -4.37 -18.76 -2.23
N TYR A 317 -4.86 -19.82 -2.87
CA TYR A 317 -4.09 -20.76 -3.65
C TYR A 317 -4.59 -20.72 -5.09
N ALA A 318 -3.71 -20.61 -6.07
CA ALA A 318 -4.11 -20.74 -7.47
C ALA A 318 -3.14 -21.63 -8.25
N LYS A 319 -3.69 -22.35 -9.22
CA LYS A 319 -2.94 -23.19 -10.14
C LYS A 319 -3.44 -22.97 -11.56
N VAL A 320 -2.51 -22.64 -12.44
CA VAL A 320 -2.65 -22.52 -13.89
C VAL A 320 -1.81 -23.61 -14.52
N TRP A 321 -2.45 -24.51 -15.25
CA TRP A 321 -1.73 -25.59 -15.91
C TRP A 321 -1.18 -25.09 -17.25
N LYS A 322 0.14 -25.20 -17.42
CA LYS A 322 0.81 -24.83 -18.68
C LYS A 322 0.25 -25.65 -19.84
N ASN A 323 -0.02 -24.99 -20.97
CA ASN A 323 -0.56 -25.59 -22.20
C ASN A 323 -1.91 -26.32 -22.02
N LYS A 324 -2.64 -26.04 -20.93
CA LYS A 324 -3.97 -26.57 -20.69
C LYS A 324 -4.95 -25.41 -20.49
N PRO A 325 -6.21 -25.55 -20.92
CA PRO A 325 -7.16 -24.44 -20.88
C PRO A 325 -7.72 -24.19 -19.47
N TYR A 326 -7.47 -25.05 -18.49
CA TYR A 326 -8.08 -24.95 -17.15
C TYR A 326 -7.14 -24.30 -16.12
N ASN A 327 -7.75 -23.58 -15.19
CA ASN A 327 -7.13 -23.02 -14.00
C ASN A 327 -8.08 -23.13 -12.80
N ILE A 328 -7.51 -23.17 -11.60
CA ILE A 328 -8.26 -23.23 -10.35
C ILE A 328 -7.69 -22.21 -9.38
N SER A 329 -8.56 -21.53 -8.65
CA SER A 329 -8.22 -20.68 -7.52
C SER A 329 -9.12 -21.03 -6.34
N ILE A 330 -8.51 -21.33 -5.20
CA ILE A 330 -9.18 -21.63 -3.95
C ILE A 330 -8.83 -20.51 -2.98
N THR A 331 -9.84 -19.87 -2.43
CA THR A 331 -9.67 -18.78 -1.47
C THR A 331 -10.41 -19.08 -0.18
N ALA A 332 -9.85 -18.67 0.94
CA ALA A 332 -10.49 -18.65 2.24
C ALA A 332 -10.47 -17.21 2.73
N ASN A 333 -11.65 -16.64 2.94
CA ASN A 333 -11.80 -15.24 3.33
C ASN A 333 -12.46 -15.16 4.71
N HIS A 334 -11.98 -14.23 5.52
CA HIS A 334 -12.53 -13.89 6.82
C HIS A 334 -12.78 -12.39 6.88
N ASP A 335 -13.95 -12.00 7.37
CA ASP A 335 -14.36 -10.63 7.60
C ASP A 335 -15.00 -10.54 8.98
N GLN A 336 -14.40 -9.74 9.85
CA GLN A 336 -14.85 -9.55 11.22
C GLN A 336 -15.18 -8.08 11.44
N ASN A 337 -16.40 -7.83 11.91
CA ASN A 337 -16.83 -6.51 12.35
C ASN A 337 -16.73 -6.43 13.88
N THR A 338 -15.85 -5.58 14.39
CA THR A 338 -15.58 -5.46 15.83
C THR A 338 -16.69 -4.74 16.59
N LEU A 339 -17.56 -3.97 15.92
CA LEU A 339 -18.71 -3.29 16.54
C LEU A 339 -19.86 -4.27 16.77
N THR A 340 -20.23 -5.04 15.74
CA THR A 340 -21.33 -6.03 15.83
C THR A 340 -20.87 -7.39 16.38
N ARG A 341 -19.55 -7.57 16.53
CA ARG A 341 -18.90 -8.84 16.92
C ARG A 341 -19.20 -10.00 15.99
N LEU A 342 -19.66 -9.72 14.78
CA LEU A 342 -19.97 -10.71 13.76
C LEU A 342 -18.69 -11.11 13.02
N VAL A 343 -18.41 -12.41 12.98
CA VAL A 343 -17.35 -13.01 12.18
C VAL A 343 -17.97 -13.76 11.02
N ASN A 344 -17.67 -13.34 9.80
CA ASN A 344 -18.03 -14.01 8.56
C ASN A 344 -16.84 -14.80 8.03
N LEU A 345 -17.10 -16.05 7.67
CA LEU A 345 -16.12 -16.96 7.06
C LEU A 345 -16.66 -17.43 5.70
N ASN A 346 -15.88 -17.22 4.64
CA ASN A 346 -16.14 -17.78 3.32
C ASN A 346 -14.97 -18.71 2.96
N LEU A 347 -15.11 -19.99 3.32
CA LEU A 347 -14.08 -20.99 3.12
C LEU A 347 -14.69 -22.41 2.94
N PRO A 348 -14.34 -23.13 1.87
CA PRO A 348 -13.58 -22.67 0.71
C PRO A 348 -14.46 -21.87 -0.27
N SER A 349 -13.84 -20.92 -0.99
CA SER A 349 -14.36 -20.28 -2.19
C SER A 349 -13.50 -20.72 -3.37
N VAL A 350 -13.97 -21.72 -4.09
CA VAL A 350 -13.33 -22.35 -5.24
C VAL A 350 -13.85 -21.71 -6.51
N ASN A 351 -12.94 -21.23 -7.36
CA ASN A 351 -13.24 -20.78 -8.70
C ASN A 351 -12.39 -21.58 -9.68
N PHE A 352 -13.05 -22.32 -10.55
CA PHE A 352 -12.43 -23.11 -11.60
C PHE A 352 -12.87 -22.51 -12.93
N SER A 353 -11.92 -22.11 -13.76
CA SER A 353 -12.23 -21.57 -15.08
C SER A 353 -11.46 -22.30 -16.17
N MET A 354 -12.14 -22.55 -17.28
CA MET A 354 -11.61 -23.11 -18.50
C MET A 354 -11.69 -22.05 -19.59
N ASN A 355 -10.52 -21.64 -20.08
CA ASN A 355 -10.38 -20.80 -21.25
C ASN A 355 -11.17 -21.38 -22.41
N THR A 356 -11.76 -20.50 -23.22
CA THR A 356 -12.55 -20.89 -24.38
C THR A 356 -11.75 -21.81 -25.30
N ILE A 357 -12.22 -23.04 -25.45
CA ILE A 357 -11.71 -23.98 -26.45
C ILE A 357 -12.51 -23.83 -27.74
N TYR A 358 -11.87 -24.09 -28.87
CA TYR A 358 -12.52 -24.05 -30.19
C TYR A 358 -12.49 -25.48 -30.78
N PRO A 359 -13.47 -26.34 -30.46
CA PRO A 359 -13.38 -27.78 -30.74
C PRO A 359 -13.21 -28.15 -32.20
N PHE A 360 -13.69 -27.28 -33.11
CA PHE A 360 -13.65 -27.51 -34.56
C PHE A 360 -12.51 -26.76 -35.25
N ARG A 361 -11.69 -26.01 -34.52
CA ARG A 361 -10.59 -25.26 -35.11
C ARG A 361 -9.43 -26.21 -35.43
N ARG A 362 -8.99 -26.21 -36.68
CA ARG A 362 -7.78 -26.94 -37.10
C ARG A 362 -6.53 -26.42 -36.41
N GLU A 363 -5.59 -27.32 -36.12
CA GLU A 363 -4.31 -26.98 -35.49
C GLU A 363 -3.41 -26.17 -36.43
N GLU A 364 -3.38 -26.51 -37.71
CA GLU A 364 -2.62 -25.81 -38.75
C GLU A 364 -3.57 -25.02 -39.67
N PRO A 365 -3.64 -23.68 -39.53
CA PRO A 365 -4.54 -22.88 -40.34
C PRO A 365 -3.97 -22.62 -41.74
N ILE A 366 -4.64 -23.15 -42.77
CA ILE A 366 -4.40 -22.79 -44.19
C ILE A 366 -5.59 -21.94 -44.68
N GLY A 367 -5.38 -20.64 -44.85
CA GLY A 367 -6.43 -19.69 -45.25
C GLY A 367 -7.35 -19.23 -44.10
N PRO A 368 -8.41 -18.45 -44.37
CA PRO A 368 -9.30 -17.91 -43.34
C PRO A 368 -10.09 -19.03 -42.65
N TYR A 369 -10.36 -18.87 -41.35
CA TYR A 369 -11.18 -19.80 -40.58
C TYR A 369 -12.63 -19.80 -41.09
N LYS A 370 -13.22 -20.99 -41.19
CA LYS A 370 -14.65 -21.14 -41.45
C LYS A 370 -15.45 -20.76 -40.21
N TRP A 371 -16.71 -20.37 -40.39
CA TRP A 371 -17.55 -19.86 -39.29
C TRP A 371 -17.67 -20.86 -38.13
N TYR A 372 -17.79 -22.16 -38.40
CA TYR A 372 -17.91 -23.20 -37.37
C TYR A 372 -16.62 -23.44 -36.59
N GLU A 373 -15.45 -23.08 -37.14
CA GLU A 373 -14.16 -23.14 -36.45
C GLU A 373 -14.01 -22.04 -35.38
N ASN A 374 -14.94 -21.08 -35.35
CA ASN A 374 -15.03 -20.03 -34.33
C ASN A 374 -16.08 -20.32 -33.26
N LEU A 375 -16.60 -21.55 -33.18
CA LEU A 375 -17.42 -22.00 -32.06
C LEU A 375 -16.54 -22.16 -30.82
N GLY A 376 -16.67 -21.24 -29.88
CA GLY A 376 -15.98 -21.25 -28.60
C GLY A 376 -16.85 -21.86 -27.50
N ILE A 377 -16.28 -22.77 -26.70
CA ILE A 377 -16.90 -23.32 -25.49
C ILE A 377 -16.01 -22.98 -24.29
N GLY A 378 -16.56 -22.26 -23.32
CA GLY A 378 -15.92 -22.01 -22.02
C GLY A 378 -16.62 -22.75 -20.89
N LEU A 379 -15.96 -22.84 -19.73
CA LEU A 379 -16.58 -23.30 -18.49
C LEU A 379 -16.08 -22.46 -17.33
N ASN A 380 -16.99 -21.91 -16.53
CA ASN A 380 -16.67 -21.20 -15.30
C ASN A 380 -17.49 -21.84 -14.18
N THR A 381 -16.82 -22.33 -13.15
CA THR A 381 -17.43 -22.94 -11.97
C THR A 381 -17.01 -22.18 -10.74
N GLN A 382 -17.97 -21.68 -9.97
CA GLN A 382 -17.74 -21.05 -8.68
C GLN A 382 -18.47 -21.86 -7.61
N ALA A 383 -17.74 -22.45 -6.66
CA ALA A 383 -18.29 -23.16 -5.52
C ALA A 383 -17.85 -22.45 -4.23
N ASN A 384 -18.82 -22.02 -3.44
CA ASN A 384 -18.59 -21.22 -2.24
C ASN A 384 -19.21 -21.91 -1.02
N SER A 385 -18.57 -21.73 0.14
CA SER A 385 -19.09 -22.13 1.44
C SER A 385 -18.98 -20.96 2.40
N LYS A 386 -20.09 -20.58 3.03
CA LYS A 386 -20.18 -19.46 3.95
C LYS A 386 -20.71 -19.94 5.30
N THR A 387 -20.12 -19.42 6.37
CA THR A 387 -20.64 -19.55 7.74
C THR A 387 -20.38 -18.25 8.49
N PHE A 388 -21.07 -18.05 9.61
CA PHE A 388 -20.86 -16.90 10.48
C PHE A 388 -21.12 -17.27 11.93
N PHE A 389 -20.49 -16.53 12.84
CA PHE A 389 -20.74 -16.64 14.27
C PHE A 389 -20.53 -15.28 14.95
N TYR A 390 -21.13 -15.11 16.12
CA TYR A 390 -20.89 -13.96 16.98
C TYR A 390 -19.83 -14.28 18.03
N GLU A 391 -18.89 -13.35 18.22
CA GLU A 391 -17.93 -13.38 19.33
C GLU A 391 -18.68 -13.02 20.63
N ASP A 392 -19.33 -14.02 21.23
CA ASP A 392 -20.02 -13.93 22.51
C ASP A 392 -19.49 -14.99 23.51
N THR A 393 -19.59 -14.71 24.80
CA THR A 393 -19.11 -15.58 25.88
C THR A 393 -20.06 -16.74 26.19
N THR A 394 -21.29 -16.71 25.70
CA THR A 394 -22.37 -17.64 26.12
C THR A 394 -22.54 -18.88 25.22
N THR A 395 -22.17 -18.80 23.94
CA THR A 395 -22.34 -19.90 22.98
C THR A 395 -21.02 -20.31 22.33
N LYS A 396 -20.75 -21.62 22.25
CA LYS A 396 -19.55 -22.14 21.59
C LYS A 396 -19.58 -21.80 20.10
N ALA A 397 -18.60 -21.04 19.63
CA ALA A 397 -18.45 -20.62 18.23
C ALA A 397 -18.56 -21.80 17.24
N THR A 398 -18.07 -22.99 17.63
CA THR A 398 -18.15 -24.22 16.82
C THR A 398 -19.57 -24.65 16.49
N LYS A 399 -20.52 -24.49 17.42
CA LYS A 399 -21.93 -24.81 17.18
C LYS A 399 -22.56 -23.84 16.19
N GLN A 400 -22.33 -22.53 16.40
CA GLN A 400 -22.81 -21.50 15.46
C GLN A 400 -22.24 -21.70 14.05
N ILE A 401 -20.96 -22.09 13.95
CA ILE A 401 -20.30 -22.38 12.67
C ILE A 401 -21.01 -23.52 11.94
N ALA A 402 -21.33 -24.61 12.64
CA ALA A 402 -22.02 -25.76 12.07
C ALA A 402 -23.47 -25.42 11.66
N ASP A 403 -24.22 -24.77 12.55
CA ASP A 403 -25.64 -24.43 12.33
C ASP A 403 -25.82 -23.40 11.19
N ASN A 404 -24.85 -22.49 11.00
CA ASN A 404 -24.89 -21.45 9.97
C ASN A 404 -24.16 -21.83 8.67
N PHE A 405 -23.62 -23.04 8.56
CA PHE A 405 -22.85 -23.47 7.39
C PHE A 405 -23.75 -23.62 6.16
N LYS A 406 -23.46 -22.82 5.13
CA LYS A 406 -24.14 -22.83 3.84
C LYS A 406 -23.16 -23.06 2.69
N TRP A 407 -23.45 -23.99 1.78
CA TRP A 407 -22.67 -24.18 0.57
C TRP A 407 -23.52 -24.12 -0.70
N GLY A 408 -22.88 -23.85 -1.83
CA GLY A 408 -23.50 -23.90 -3.15
C GLY A 408 -22.46 -23.79 -4.27
N ALA A 409 -22.87 -24.14 -5.49
CA ALA A 409 -22.02 -23.97 -6.67
C ALA A 409 -22.80 -23.37 -7.85
N ILE A 410 -22.13 -22.63 -8.72
CA ILE A 410 -22.63 -22.12 -9.99
C ILE A 410 -21.68 -22.59 -11.09
N HIS A 411 -22.21 -23.31 -12.06
CA HIS A 411 -21.53 -23.66 -13.31
C HIS A 411 -22.10 -22.80 -14.43
N SER A 412 -21.25 -22.19 -15.24
CA SER A 412 -21.61 -21.37 -16.39
C SER A 412 -20.81 -21.83 -17.60
N VAL A 413 -21.52 -22.27 -18.62
CA VAL A 413 -20.98 -22.76 -19.89
C VAL A 413 -21.40 -21.79 -20.99
N PRO A 414 -20.60 -20.74 -21.26
CA PRO A 414 -20.82 -19.88 -22.41
C PRO A 414 -20.38 -20.60 -23.69
N ILE A 415 -21.30 -20.72 -24.64
CA ILE A 415 -21.06 -21.19 -25.99
C ILE A 415 -21.21 -19.96 -26.89
N THR A 416 -20.11 -19.52 -27.49
CA THR A 416 -20.07 -18.32 -28.33
C THR A 416 -19.68 -18.68 -29.75
N LEU A 417 -20.27 -18.00 -30.73
CA LEU A 417 -19.93 -18.17 -32.13
C LEU A 417 -19.78 -16.78 -32.75
N SER A 418 -18.60 -16.50 -33.30
CA SER A 418 -18.36 -15.26 -34.06
C SER A 418 -18.46 -15.56 -35.54
N LEU A 419 -19.54 -15.07 -36.16
CA LEU A 419 -19.72 -15.19 -37.60
C LEU A 419 -18.76 -14.23 -38.32
N PRO A 420 -18.30 -14.58 -39.54
CA PRO A 420 -17.57 -13.64 -40.40
C PRO A 420 -18.33 -12.31 -40.53
N SER A 421 -17.59 -11.20 -40.60
CA SER A 421 -18.20 -9.88 -40.71
C SER A 421 -19.01 -9.74 -42.00
N LEU A 422 -20.26 -9.31 -41.87
CA LEU A 422 -21.13 -8.95 -43.00
C LEU A 422 -20.95 -7.45 -43.28
N GLY A 423 -19.89 -7.11 -44.00
CA GLY A 423 -19.48 -5.71 -44.20
C GLY A 423 -19.09 -5.04 -42.86
N PRO A 424 -19.68 -3.90 -42.47
CA PRO A 424 -19.36 -3.22 -41.21
C PRO A 424 -20.02 -3.84 -39.98
N VAL A 425 -20.89 -4.84 -40.16
CA VAL A 425 -21.67 -5.46 -39.08
C VAL A 425 -21.05 -6.79 -38.66
N GLN A 426 -20.82 -6.95 -37.36
CA GLN A 426 -20.40 -8.22 -36.75
C GLN A 426 -21.56 -8.84 -36.00
N VAL A 427 -21.92 -10.08 -36.35
CA VAL A 427 -23.01 -10.85 -35.73
C VAL A 427 -22.43 -11.96 -34.84
N THR A 428 -22.92 -12.02 -33.60
CA THR A 428 -22.42 -12.94 -32.55
C THR A 428 -23.56 -13.67 -31.84
N PRO A 429 -24.00 -14.83 -32.37
CA PRO A 429 -24.85 -15.74 -31.62
C PRO A 429 -24.11 -16.30 -30.39
N ASN A 430 -24.85 -16.47 -29.30
CA ASN A 430 -24.37 -17.05 -28.06
C ASN A 430 -25.47 -17.85 -27.36
N VAL A 431 -25.07 -18.93 -26.70
CA VAL A 431 -25.90 -19.74 -25.82
C VAL A 431 -25.21 -19.78 -24.46
N SER A 432 -25.94 -19.42 -23.41
CA SER A 432 -25.45 -19.49 -22.04
C SER A 432 -26.22 -20.56 -21.30
N TYR A 433 -25.54 -21.64 -20.92
CA TYR A 433 -26.06 -22.66 -20.02
C TYR A 433 -25.52 -22.42 -18.61
N ARG A 434 -26.41 -22.39 -17.61
CA ARG A 434 -26.04 -22.20 -16.21
C ARG A 434 -26.68 -23.28 -15.34
N GLU A 435 -25.90 -23.88 -14.45
CA GLU A 435 -26.38 -24.84 -13.46
C GLU A 435 -26.01 -24.35 -12.06
N GLN A 436 -26.93 -24.43 -11.11
CA GLN A 436 -26.72 -24.06 -9.72
C GLN A 436 -26.98 -25.24 -8.80
N TRP A 437 -26.07 -25.47 -7.84
CA TRP A 437 -26.18 -26.49 -6.82
C TRP A 437 -26.56 -25.87 -5.48
N TYR A 438 -27.48 -26.52 -4.78
CA TYR A 438 -28.06 -26.07 -3.52
C TYR A 438 -27.94 -27.16 -2.45
N GLN A 439 -27.75 -26.71 -1.22
CA GLN A 439 -27.72 -27.54 -0.02
C GLN A 439 -29.10 -27.94 0.50
N GLN A 440 -30.12 -27.12 0.24
CA GLN A 440 -31.43 -27.35 0.83
C GLN A 440 -32.57 -26.96 -0.10
N LYS A 441 -33.69 -27.66 0.07
CA LYS A 441 -34.95 -27.43 -0.60
C LYS A 441 -36.04 -27.19 0.46
N ILE A 442 -36.73 -26.06 0.34
CA ILE A 442 -37.82 -25.65 1.22
C ILE A 442 -39.15 -25.92 0.54
N LEU A 443 -39.99 -26.73 1.16
CA LEU A 443 -41.38 -26.89 0.79
C LEU A 443 -42.23 -26.10 1.78
N ARG A 444 -43.12 -25.25 1.27
CA ARG A 444 -44.01 -24.42 2.07
C ARG A 444 -45.46 -24.86 1.90
N LYS A 445 -46.26 -24.68 2.96
CA LYS A 445 -47.72 -24.88 2.94
C LYS A 445 -48.37 -23.78 3.77
N TRP A 446 -49.59 -23.41 3.40
CA TRP A 446 -50.41 -22.56 4.26
C TRP A 446 -50.80 -23.32 5.54
N ASN A 447 -50.50 -22.73 6.69
CA ASN A 447 -50.92 -23.26 7.98
C ASN A 447 -52.18 -22.49 8.43
N THR A 448 -53.30 -23.20 8.47
CA THR A 448 -54.62 -22.66 8.84
C THR A 448 -54.67 -22.19 10.29
N ASP A 449 -53.95 -22.86 11.20
CA ASP A 449 -53.98 -22.58 12.63
C ASP A 449 -53.13 -21.34 12.96
N LYS A 450 -51.94 -21.24 12.35
CA LYS A 450 -51.02 -20.10 12.54
C LYS A 450 -51.35 -18.90 11.63
N LYS A 451 -52.37 -19.03 10.76
CA LYS A 451 -52.79 -18.02 9.78
C LYS A 451 -51.61 -17.44 8.96
N ARG A 452 -50.63 -18.27 8.62
CA ARG A 452 -49.42 -17.86 7.89
C ARG A 452 -48.86 -19.00 7.06
N VAL A 453 -48.05 -18.65 6.06
CA VAL A 453 -47.23 -19.62 5.33
C VAL A 453 -46.20 -20.22 6.27
N ASP A 454 -46.23 -21.54 6.46
CA ASP A 454 -45.27 -22.26 7.29
C ASP A 454 -44.39 -23.17 6.43
N THR A 455 -43.22 -23.53 6.96
CA THR A 455 -42.32 -24.48 6.30
C THR A 455 -42.87 -25.88 6.54
N LEU A 456 -43.34 -26.54 5.47
CA LEU A 456 -43.85 -27.90 5.53
C LEU A 456 -42.71 -28.91 5.72
N SER A 457 -41.61 -28.72 4.99
CA SER A 457 -40.43 -29.58 5.07
C SER A 457 -39.19 -28.83 4.61
N LEU A 458 -38.13 -28.92 5.42
CA LEU A 458 -36.77 -28.54 5.04
C LEU A 458 -36.01 -29.82 4.70
N LYS A 459 -35.67 -30.00 3.42
CA LYS A 459 -34.87 -31.15 2.98
C LYS A 459 -33.45 -30.69 2.72
N GLU A 460 -32.52 -31.13 3.55
CA GLU A 460 -31.08 -30.95 3.33
C GLU A 460 -30.56 -32.07 2.42
N GLY A 461 -29.68 -31.73 1.47
CA GLY A 461 -29.16 -32.66 0.48
C GLY A 461 -28.48 -31.94 -0.69
N PHE A 462 -28.37 -32.64 -1.82
CA PHE A 462 -27.86 -32.07 -3.06
C PHE A 462 -29.03 -31.83 -4.02
N PHE A 463 -29.24 -30.58 -4.43
CA PHE A 463 -30.23 -30.22 -5.45
C PHE A 463 -29.58 -29.38 -6.53
N ALA A 464 -30.05 -29.51 -7.77
CA ALA A 464 -29.54 -28.75 -8.90
C ALA A 464 -30.67 -28.09 -9.69
N GLU A 465 -30.45 -26.85 -10.13
CA GLU A 465 -31.35 -26.10 -11.01
C GLU A 465 -30.57 -25.63 -12.25
N ARG A 466 -31.23 -25.56 -13.41
CA ARG A 466 -30.60 -25.22 -14.69
C ARG A 466 -31.30 -24.02 -15.29
N ASP A 467 -30.56 -23.17 -15.99
CA ASP A 467 -31.06 -22.03 -16.77
C ASP A 467 -30.35 -22.05 -18.12
N ILE A 468 -31.10 -21.80 -19.19
CA ILE A 468 -30.52 -21.64 -20.53
C ILE A 468 -31.01 -20.33 -21.11
N SER A 469 -30.14 -19.61 -21.81
CA SER A 469 -30.53 -18.44 -22.59
C SER A 469 -29.82 -18.41 -23.92
N PHE A 470 -30.56 -18.05 -24.96
CA PHE A 470 -30.08 -17.87 -26.33
C PHE A 470 -30.01 -16.38 -26.62
N ALA A 471 -28.96 -15.90 -27.27
CA ALA A 471 -28.92 -14.52 -27.73
C ALA A 471 -28.16 -14.38 -29.05
N VAL A 472 -28.52 -13.36 -29.82
CA VAL A 472 -27.82 -12.96 -31.04
C VAL A 472 -27.62 -11.46 -30.99
N GLY A 473 -26.36 -11.04 -31.04
CA GLY A 473 -25.96 -9.63 -31.05
C GLY A 473 -25.46 -9.20 -32.43
N ALA A 474 -25.70 -7.95 -32.78
CA ALA A 474 -25.10 -7.27 -33.91
C ALA A 474 -24.45 -5.97 -33.43
N THR A 475 -23.21 -5.74 -33.84
CA THR A 475 -22.46 -4.53 -33.51
C THR A 475 -21.86 -3.91 -34.76
N THR A 476 -21.79 -2.58 -34.81
CA THR A 476 -21.13 -1.84 -35.90
C THR A 476 -20.40 -0.63 -35.33
N ARG A 477 -19.53 -0.01 -36.14
CA ARG A 477 -18.81 1.22 -35.79
C ARG A 477 -19.00 2.23 -36.91
N ILE A 478 -19.49 3.41 -36.54
CA ILE A 478 -19.73 4.54 -37.44
C ILE A 478 -18.76 5.64 -37.05
N PHE A 479 -18.02 6.17 -38.03
CA PHE A 479 -17.04 7.24 -37.81
C PHE A 479 -17.51 8.52 -38.50
N GLY A 480 -17.65 9.59 -37.72
CA GLY A 480 -17.80 10.96 -38.19
C GLY A 480 -16.51 11.74 -37.95
N MET A 481 -16.09 12.55 -38.92
CA MET A 481 -14.93 13.44 -38.79
C MET A 481 -15.30 14.84 -39.29
N PHE A 482 -15.16 15.83 -38.42
CA PHE A 482 -15.35 17.24 -38.72
C PHE A 482 -13.98 17.92 -38.71
N THR A 483 -13.49 18.32 -39.88
CA THR A 483 -12.20 19.02 -40.03
C THR A 483 -12.42 20.52 -40.12
N PHE A 484 -11.57 21.30 -39.45
CA PHE A 484 -11.59 22.77 -39.49
C PHE A 484 -10.41 23.29 -40.31
N SER A 485 -10.41 24.60 -40.61
CA SER A 485 -9.30 25.25 -41.33
C SER A 485 -7.96 25.01 -40.64
N LYS A 486 -6.87 24.89 -41.42
CA LYS A 486 -5.49 24.70 -40.93
C LYS A 486 -5.04 25.80 -39.96
N LYS A 487 -5.65 27.00 -40.03
CA LYS A 487 -5.37 28.13 -39.12
C LYS A 487 -6.10 28.03 -37.77
N SER A 488 -7.06 27.12 -37.62
CA SER A 488 -7.83 26.94 -36.38
C SER A 488 -7.02 26.26 -35.27
N LYS A 489 -7.30 26.61 -34.01
CA LYS A 489 -6.70 25.97 -32.82
C LYS A 489 -7.09 24.49 -32.73
N VAL A 490 -8.33 24.17 -33.12
CA VAL A 490 -8.86 22.81 -33.25
C VAL A 490 -8.80 22.45 -34.73
N GLN A 491 -8.08 21.39 -35.08
CA GLN A 491 -7.86 20.95 -36.46
C GLN A 491 -8.93 19.96 -36.92
N ALA A 492 -9.34 19.06 -36.04
CA ALA A 492 -10.40 18.10 -36.33
C ALA A 492 -11.08 17.61 -35.06
N ILE A 493 -12.36 17.29 -35.15
CA ILE A 493 -13.12 16.53 -34.15
C ILE A 493 -13.54 15.21 -34.81
N ARG A 494 -13.22 14.10 -34.16
CA ARG A 494 -13.67 12.75 -34.55
C ARG A 494 -14.69 12.27 -33.54
N HIS A 495 -15.86 11.88 -34.06
CA HIS A 495 -16.92 11.22 -33.32
C HIS A 495 -17.00 9.77 -33.79
N GLU A 496 -16.84 8.83 -32.87
CA GLU A 496 -17.03 7.41 -33.11
C GLU A 496 -18.29 6.96 -32.38
N ILE A 497 -19.24 6.42 -33.14
CA ILE A 497 -20.51 5.89 -32.64
C ILE A 497 -20.47 4.37 -32.76
N ARG A 498 -20.72 3.67 -31.66
CA ARG A 498 -20.76 2.20 -31.58
C ARG A 498 -22.16 1.76 -31.19
N PRO A 499 -23.09 1.62 -32.14
CA PRO A 499 -24.40 1.07 -31.87
C PRO A 499 -24.32 -0.45 -31.71
N THR A 500 -25.15 -0.97 -30.81
CA THR A 500 -25.30 -2.38 -30.50
C THR A 500 -26.79 -2.70 -30.42
N ILE A 501 -27.20 -3.79 -31.05
CA ILE A 501 -28.54 -4.34 -30.94
C ILE A 501 -28.42 -5.85 -30.74
N GLY A 502 -29.26 -6.44 -29.90
CA GLY A 502 -29.22 -7.88 -29.69
C GLY A 502 -30.53 -8.42 -29.19
N PHE A 503 -30.93 -9.57 -29.70
CA PHE A 503 -32.09 -10.31 -29.24
C PHE A 503 -31.65 -11.38 -28.24
N SER A 504 -32.33 -11.51 -27.11
CA SER A 504 -32.10 -12.60 -26.15
C SER A 504 -33.40 -13.27 -25.73
N TYR A 505 -33.40 -14.59 -25.65
CA TYR A 505 -34.53 -15.42 -25.25
C TYR A 505 -34.13 -16.36 -24.11
N LYS A 506 -34.92 -16.35 -23.05
CA LYS A 506 -34.83 -17.25 -21.90
C LYS A 506 -36.17 -18.01 -21.77
N PRO A 507 -36.19 -19.33 -21.98
CA PRO A 507 -37.35 -20.17 -21.68
C PRO A 507 -37.58 -20.33 -20.17
N ASP A 508 -38.83 -20.63 -19.79
CA ASP A 508 -39.20 -20.87 -18.39
C ASP A 508 -39.08 -22.36 -18.03
N ILE A 509 -37.85 -22.84 -17.84
CA ILE A 509 -37.61 -24.25 -17.45
C ILE A 509 -37.76 -24.50 -15.94
N ASN A 510 -37.81 -23.43 -15.14
CA ASN A 510 -37.80 -23.49 -13.67
C ASN A 510 -39.19 -23.32 -13.04
N LYS A 511 -40.26 -23.28 -13.84
CA LYS A 511 -41.65 -23.12 -13.38
C LYS A 511 -42.04 -24.11 -12.28
N ASN A 512 -41.61 -25.37 -12.39
CA ASN A 512 -41.95 -26.45 -11.45
C ASN A 512 -41.24 -26.32 -10.09
N HIS A 513 -40.23 -25.46 -9.97
CA HIS A 513 -39.55 -25.15 -8.72
C HIS A 513 -40.22 -24.04 -7.92
N TYR A 514 -41.36 -23.52 -8.40
CA TYR A 514 -42.17 -22.54 -7.71
C TYR A 514 -43.49 -23.14 -7.25
N GLN A 515 -43.83 -22.95 -5.98
CA GLN A 515 -45.11 -23.34 -5.41
C GLN A 515 -46.05 -22.14 -5.38
N TYR A 516 -47.29 -22.32 -5.81
CA TYR A 516 -48.35 -21.30 -5.71
C TYR A 516 -49.18 -21.60 -4.47
N ILE A 517 -49.04 -20.78 -3.43
CA ILE A 517 -49.65 -21.02 -2.12
C ILE A 517 -50.30 -19.75 -1.58
N GLN A 518 -51.30 -19.92 -0.74
CA GLN A 518 -51.97 -18.83 -0.05
C GLN A 518 -50.99 -18.10 0.88
N SER A 519 -50.93 -16.77 0.80
CA SER A 519 -50.02 -15.90 1.55
C SER A 519 -50.69 -15.19 2.73
N ASP A 520 -52.01 -15.01 2.71
CA ASP A 520 -52.75 -14.33 3.77
C ASP A 520 -54.15 -14.93 4.04
N THR A 521 -54.78 -14.48 5.12
CA THR A 521 -56.16 -14.89 5.50
C THR A 521 -57.22 -14.41 4.52
N ALA A 522 -56.91 -13.46 3.63
CA ALA A 522 -57.79 -13.00 2.57
C ALA A 522 -57.75 -13.90 1.32
N GLY A 523 -57.03 -15.02 1.38
CA GLY A 523 -56.95 -15.99 0.28
C GLY A 523 -56.03 -15.57 -0.86
N ARG A 524 -55.22 -14.52 -0.68
CA ARG A 524 -54.30 -14.08 -1.75
C ARG A 524 -53.24 -15.16 -1.95
N MET A 525 -52.92 -15.44 -3.20
CA MET A 525 -51.99 -16.49 -3.59
C MET A 525 -50.67 -15.90 -4.07
N GLN A 526 -49.55 -16.43 -3.61
CA GLN A 526 -48.21 -15.97 -3.96
C GLN A 526 -47.31 -17.15 -4.36
N TYR A 527 -46.37 -16.87 -5.26
CA TYR A 527 -45.38 -17.84 -5.69
C TYR A 527 -44.17 -17.83 -4.75
N TYR A 528 -43.75 -19.01 -4.32
CA TYR A 528 -42.57 -19.22 -3.49
C TYR A 528 -41.62 -20.18 -4.17
N GLY A 529 -40.37 -19.74 -4.37
CA GLY A 529 -39.31 -20.60 -4.90
C GLY A 529 -38.85 -21.62 -3.85
N GLN A 530 -38.64 -22.86 -4.29
CA GLN A 530 -38.21 -23.99 -3.45
C GLN A 530 -36.76 -23.85 -2.95
N TYR A 531 -35.90 -23.09 -3.64
CA TYR A 531 -34.49 -22.88 -3.29
C TYR A 531 -34.21 -21.56 -2.55
N ALA A 532 -35.24 -20.92 -2.01
CA ALA A 532 -35.07 -19.74 -1.16
C ALA A 532 -34.17 -20.06 0.06
N ASN A 533 -33.41 -19.09 0.57
CA ASN A 533 -32.52 -19.21 1.76
C ASN A 533 -31.22 -20.04 1.55
N ASN A 534 -30.91 -20.48 0.33
CA ASN A 534 -29.58 -21.00 -0.02
C ASN A 534 -28.55 -19.87 -0.18
N LEU A 535 -27.27 -20.25 -0.31
CA LEU A 535 -26.18 -19.30 -0.58
C LEU A 535 -26.40 -18.52 -1.89
N TYR A 536 -26.86 -19.22 -2.93
CA TYR A 536 -27.31 -18.62 -4.18
C TYR A 536 -28.83 -18.65 -4.26
N PRO A 537 -29.49 -17.57 -4.69
CA PRO A 537 -30.93 -17.60 -4.93
C PRO A 537 -31.24 -18.49 -6.14
N GLY A 538 -32.37 -19.20 -6.08
CA GLY A 538 -32.91 -19.96 -7.22
C GLY A 538 -33.17 -19.09 -8.44
N PHE A 539 -33.21 -19.69 -9.62
CA PHE A 539 -33.49 -18.97 -10.86
C PHE A 539 -34.91 -18.45 -10.90
N SER A 540 -35.08 -17.21 -11.39
CA SER A 540 -36.38 -16.59 -11.55
C SER A 540 -37.28 -17.41 -12.47
N LYS A 541 -38.55 -17.61 -12.08
CA LYS A 541 -39.61 -18.06 -12.98
C LYS A 541 -39.87 -17.06 -14.11
N GLY A 542 -40.42 -17.57 -15.21
CA GLY A 542 -40.93 -16.77 -16.31
C GLY A 542 -40.03 -16.79 -17.55
N LYS A 543 -40.68 -16.71 -18.70
CA LYS A 543 -40.03 -16.55 -20.01
C LYS A 543 -39.67 -15.08 -20.23
N ALA A 544 -38.52 -14.82 -20.85
CA ALA A 544 -38.11 -13.46 -21.22
C ALA A 544 -37.61 -13.43 -22.67
N GLY A 545 -37.99 -12.41 -23.42
CA GLY A 545 -37.57 -12.20 -24.80
C GLY A 545 -37.18 -10.75 -24.99
N ASN A 546 -35.91 -10.41 -24.82
CA ASN A 546 -35.46 -9.02 -24.76
C ASN A 546 -34.81 -8.58 -26.07
N ILE A 547 -35.21 -7.42 -26.58
CA ILE A 547 -34.43 -6.64 -27.54
C ILE A 547 -33.56 -5.69 -26.73
N ASN A 548 -32.28 -5.98 -26.66
CA ASN A 548 -31.25 -5.16 -26.03
C ASN A 548 -30.73 -4.16 -27.07
N PHE A 549 -30.55 -2.91 -26.67
CA PHE A 549 -30.00 -1.88 -27.53
C PHE A 549 -29.07 -0.98 -26.72
N GLY A 550 -28.07 -0.44 -27.39
CA GLY A 550 -27.18 0.54 -26.78
C GLY A 550 -26.35 1.28 -27.80
N ILE A 551 -26.00 2.52 -27.47
CA ILE A 551 -25.15 3.37 -28.28
C ILE A 551 -24.02 3.92 -27.40
N ASP A 552 -22.78 3.67 -27.78
CA ASP A 552 -21.59 4.25 -27.13
C ASP A 552 -20.95 5.29 -28.04
N ASN A 553 -20.65 6.46 -27.48
CA ASN A 553 -20.11 7.61 -28.20
C ASN A 553 -18.75 7.99 -27.66
N ILE A 554 -17.75 8.07 -28.54
CA ILE A 554 -16.40 8.49 -28.20
C ILE A 554 -16.09 9.75 -29.02
N ILE A 555 -15.64 10.80 -28.35
CA ILE A 555 -15.35 12.09 -28.99
C ILE A 555 -13.90 12.46 -28.69
N SER A 556 -13.13 12.67 -29.75
CA SER A 556 -11.74 13.12 -29.67
C SER A 556 -11.50 14.31 -30.58
N MET A 557 -10.59 15.19 -30.17
CA MET A 557 -10.18 16.34 -30.98
C MET A 557 -8.67 16.32 -31.23
N LYS A 558 -8.25 16.87 -32.36
CA LYS A 558 -6.85 17.22 -32.64
C LYS A 558 -6.70 18.72 -32.50
N VAL A 559 -5.78 19.16 -31.66
CA VAL A 559 -5.43 20.58 -31.48
C VAL A 559 -4.00 20.83 -31.94
N ARG A 560 -3.71 22.06 -32.37
CA ARG A 560 -2.33 22.45 -32.73
C ARG A 560 -1.44 22.40 -31.50
N ASN A 561 -0.27 21.76 -31.61
CA ASN A 561 0.73 21.73 -30.54
C ASN A 561 1.39 23.11 -30.43
N LYS A 562 1.30 23.75 -29.26
CA LYS A 562 1.92 25.07 -29.02
C LYS A 562 3.43 24.98 -28.73
N LYS A 563 3.95 23.79 -28.41
CA LYS A 563 5.35 23.58 -28.00
C LYS A 563 6.27 23.15 -29.14
N ASP A 564 5.70 22.82 -30.30
CA ASP A 564 6.43 22.33 -31.46
C ASP A 564 6.13 23.27 -32.63
N THR A 565 7.15 24.00 -33.07
CA THR A 565 7.09 25.03 -34.13
C THR A 565 6.99 24.44 -35.54
N SER A 566 7.09 23.10 -35.67
CA SER A 566 6.88 22.39 -36.92
C SER A 566 5.45 22.60 -37.42
N ALA A 567 5.27 22.96 -38.69
CA ALA A 567 4.00 23.34 -39.31
C ALA A 567 2.88 22.26 -39.31
N GLY A 568 3.12 21.08 -38.75
CA GLY A 568 2.18 19.95 -38.69
C GLY A 568 2.01 19.29 -37.31
N ALA A 569 2.60 19.82 -36.24
CA ALA A 569 2.53 19.18 -34.92
C ALA A 569 1.12 19.30 -34.31
N VAL A 570 0.41 18.17 -34.21
CA VAL A 570 -0.95 18.07 -33.66
C VAL A 570 -0.98 17.20 -32.40
N LYS A 571 -1.65 17.67 -31.35
CA LYS A 571 -1.91 16.90 -30.13
C LYS A 571 -3.34 16.36 -30.17
N LYS A 572 -3.50 15.05 -30.02
CA LYS A 572 -4.82 14.41 -29.83
C LYS A 572 -5.24 14.58 -28.37
N ILE A 573 -6.46 15.03 -28.14
CA ILE A 573 -7.09 15.16 -26.81
C ILE A 573 -8.42 14.41 -26.88
N VAL A 574 -8.65 13.49 -25.96
CA VAL A 574 -9.97 12.84 -25.84
C VAL A 574 -10.86 13.75 -24.98
N LEU A 575 -12.04 14.10 -25.51
CA LEU A 575 -13.03 14.92 -24.80
C LEU A 575 -14.03 14.04 -24.06
N LEU A 576 -14.33 12.87 -24.64
CA LEU A 576 -15.25 11.90 -24.10
C LEU A 576 -14.72 10.50 -24.46
N ASP A 577 -14.28 9.75 -23.46
CA ASP A 577 -13.75 8.38 -23.62
C ASP A 577 -14.86 7.34 -23.85
N GLY A 578 -16.10 7.72 -23.56
CA GLY A 578 -17.29 6.91 -23.74
C GLY A 578 -18.51 7.60 -23.16
N PHE A 579 -19.61 7.58 -23.90
CA PHE A 579 -20.93 7.97 -23.47
C PHE A 579 -21.91 6.94 -23.99
N ASN A 580 -22.29 6.05 -23.08
CA ASN A 580 -23.15 4.91 -23.35
C ASN A 580 -24.56 5.19 -22.84
N ILE A 581 -25.54 4.98 -23.71
CA ILE A 581 -26.94 4.83 -23.33
C ILE A 581 -27.36 3.43 -23.75
N SER A 582 -27.88 2.64 -22.81
CA SER A 582 -28.34 1.28 -23.08
C SER A 582 -29.64 0.96 -22.36
N GLY A 583 -30.41 0.03 -22.93
CA GLY A 583 -31.68 -0.43 -22.41
C GLY A 583 -32.10 -1.74 -23.06
N SER A 584 -33.24 -2.27 -22.63
CA SER A 584 -33.82 -3.48 -23.18
C SER A 584 -35.35 -3.37 -23.23
N TYR A 585 -35.97 -4.09 -24.18
CA TYR A 585 -37.41 -4.19 -24.33
C TYR A 585 -37.83 -5.65 -24.34
N ASN A 586 -38.57 -6.08 -23.33
CA ASN A 586 -39.05 -7.45 -23.18
C ASN A 586 -40.40 -7.63 -23.88
N LEU A 587 -40.41 -8.48 -24.92
CA LEU A 587 -41.55 -8.79 -25.76
C LEU A 587 -42.55 -9.75 -25.10
N LEU A 588 -42.15 -10.47 -24.04
CA LEU A 588 -42.91 -11.59 -23.49
C LEU A 588 -43.61 -11.30 -22.15
N ILE A 589 -43.49 -10.08 -21.62
CA ILE A 589 -44.18 -9.65 -20.40
C ILE A 589 -45.37 -8.76 -20.74
N ASP A 590 -46.43 -8.83 -19.93
CA ASP A 590 -47.70 -8.16 -20.25
C ASP A 590 -47.65 -6.65 -20.03
N SER A 591 -46.96 -6.23 -18.97
CA SER A 591 -46.75 -4.82 -18.61
C SER A 591 -45.28 -4.53 -18.41
N PHE A 592 -44.91 -3.24 -18.46
CA PHE A 592 -43.57 -2.78 -18.11
C PHE A 592 -42.46 -3.35 -18.99
N LYS A 593 -42.77 -3.52 -20.29
CA LYS A 593 -41.93 -4.14 -21.33
C LYS A 593 -40.52 -3.54 -21.46
N MET A 594 -40.39 -2.21 -21.47
CA MET A 594 -39.11 -1.51 -21.48
C MET A 594 -38.43 -1.52 -20.10
N SER A 595 -37.12 -1.77 -20.06
CA SER A 595 -36.29 -1.63 -18.84
C SER A 595 -35.94 -0.17 -18.56
N ASN A 596 -35.34 0.09 -17.39
CA ASN A 596 -34.68 1.36 -17.17
C ASN A 596 -33.54 1.55 -18.18
N LEU A 597 -33.32 2.80 -18.59
CA LEU A 597 -32.20 3.21 -19.43
C LEU A 597 -30.99 3.48 -18.56
N SER A 598 -29.90 2.77 -18.79
CA SER A 598 -28.61 3.04 -18.16
C SER A 598 -27.85 4.06 -19.00
N ILE A 599 -27.37 5.11 -18.35
CA ILE A 599 -26.53 6.14 -18.94
C ILE A 599 -25.19 6.09 -18.21
N SER A 600 -24.08 6.05 -18.94
CA SER A 600 -22.75 6.20 -18.37
C SER A 600 -21.89 7.09 -19.24
N ALA A 601 -21.07 7.93 -18.60
CA ALA A 601 -20.15 8.83 -19.26
C ALA A 601 -18.78 8.74 -18.58
N ARG A 602 -17.71 8.75 -19.37
CA ARG A 602 -16.34 8.81 -18.88
C ARG A 602 -15.51 9.78 -19.72
N SER A 603 -14.65 10.54 -19.05
CA SER A 603 -13.74 11.47 -19.71
C SER A 603 -12.49 11.70 -18.87
N ASN A 604 -11.32 11.57 -19.49
CA ASN A 604 -10.03 11.94 -18.93
C ASN A 604 -9.53 13.23 -19.60
N LEU A 605 -10.05 14.37 -19.14
CA LEU A 605 -9.73 15.67 -19.70
C LEU A 605 -8.28 16.05 -19.40
N PHE A 606 -7.51 16.28 -20.46
CA PHE A 606 -6.12 16.73 -20.43
C PHE A 606 -5.16 15.81 -19.64
N GLU A 607 -5.52 14.54 -19.44
CA GLU A 607 -4.79 13.56 -18.61
C GLU A 607 -4.65 13.98 -17.13
N LYS A 608 -5.49 14.93 -16.67
CA LYS A 608 -5.43 15.47 -15.31
C LYS A 608 -6.75 15.36 -14.56
N ILE A 609 -7.87 15.43 -15.27
CA ILE A 609 -9.20 15.43 -14.67
C ILE A 609 -9.95 14.21 -15.17
N GLN A 610 -10.15 13.25 -14.29
CA GLN A 610 -10.94 12.05 -14.56
C GLN A 610 -12.36 12.27 -14.07
N ILE A 611 -13.32 12.20 -14.98
CA ILE A 611 -14.75 12.35 -14.71
C ILE A 611 -15.43 11.05 -15.10
N THR A 612 -16.18 10.47 -14.18
CA THR A 612 -17.10 9.36 -14.47
C THR A 612 -18.48 9.70 -13.95
N ALA A 613 -19.49 9.57 -14.80
CA ALA A 613 -20.88 9.76 -14.45
C ALA A 613 -21.70 8.53 -14.81
N SER A 614 -22.71 8.24 -14.03
CA SER A 614 -23.68 7.18 -14.31
C SER A 614 -25.07 7.62 -13.87
N ALA A 615 -26.11 7.17 -14.56
CA ALA A 615 -27.49 7.38 -14.21
C ALA A 615 -28.36 6.19 -14.66
N SER A 616 -29.45 5.97 -13.94
CA SER A 616 -30.51 5.03 -14.33
C SER A 616 -31.81 5.81 -14.45
N MET A 617 -32.44 5.72 -15.61
CA MET A 617 -33.66 6.44 -15.94
C MET A 617 -34.82 5.46 -16.13
N ASP A 618 -35.91 5.66 -15.40
CA ASP A 618 -37.15 4.91 -15.51
C ASP A 618 -38.06 5.58 -16.57
N PRO A 619 -38.32 4.94 -17.72
CA PRO A 619 -39.03 5.57 -18.83
C PRO A 619 -40.56 5.65 -18.63
N TYR A 620 -41.10 5.19 -17.50
CA TYR A 620 -42.55 5.13 -17.25
C TYR A 620 -43.06 6.29 -16.40
N GLN A 621 -44.35 6.56 -16.59
CA GLN A 621 -45.08 7.52 -15.77
C GLN A 621 -45.35 6.95 -14.37
N ILE A 622 -45.56 7.83 -13.41
CA ILE A 622 -45.97 7.47 -12.04
C ILE A 622 -47.34 8.07 -11.76
N ASP A 623 -48.14 7.38 -10.96
CA ASP A 623 -49.37 7.90 -10.39
C ASP A 623 -49.02 8.94 -9.31
N PRO A 624 -49.46 10.21 -9.44
CA PRO A 624 -49.21 11.24 -8.45
C PRO A 624 -49.77 10.93 -7.05
N ALA A 625 -50.86 10.15 -6.95
CA ALA A 625 -51.53 9.85 -5.69
C ALA A 625 -50.90 8.67 -4.94
N THR A 626 -50.45 7.63 -5.66
CA THR A 626 -49.92 6.39 -5.06
C THR A 626 -48.41 6.21 -5.23
N GLY A 627 -47.76 7.03 -6.06
CA GLY A 627 -46.34 6.92 -6.40
C GLY A 627 -45.99 5.68 -7.23
N ARG A 628 -46.97 4.86 -7.60
CA ARG A 628 -46.76 3.60 -8.32
C ARG A 628 -46.52 3.86 -9.80
N ARG A 629 -45.74 2.97 -10.42
CA ARG A 629 -45.48 3.03 -11.87
C ARG A 629 -46.77 2.73 -12.63
N ILE A 630 -47.03 3.50 -13.66
CA ILE A 630 -48.12 3.29 -14.62
C ILE A 630 -47.47 2.72 -15.89
N ASP A 631 -48.09 1.72 -16.50
CA ASP A 631 -47.61 1.11 -17.75
C ASP A 631 -47.84 2.01 -18.98
N LYS A 632 -47.39 3.26 -18.88
CA LYS A 632 -47.41 4.28 -19.93
C LYS A 632 -46.05 4.95 -19.96
N LEU A 633 -45.40 4.90 -21.12
CA LEU A 633 -44.11 5.56 -21.32
C LEU A 633 -44.28 7.09 -21.24
N VAL A 634 -43.23 7.77 -20.78
CA VAL A 634 -43.21 9.23 -20.64
C VAL A 634 -43.22 9.93 -22.01
N TRP A 635 -42.75 9.25 -23.06
CA TRP A 635 -42.63 9.79 -24.42
C TRP A 635 -43.94 10.22 -25.07
N GLY A 636 -45.08 9.66 -24.65
CA GLY A 636 -46.39 10.10 -25.13
C GLY A 636 -46.77 11.53 -24.70
N LYS A 637 -46.19 12.03 -23.60
CA LYS A 637 -46.36 13.42 -23.13
C LYS A 637 -45.11 14.27 -23.31
N ARG A 638 -43.93 13.65 -23.30
CA ARG A 638 -42.62 14.32 -23.37
C ARG A 638 -41.68 13.55 -24.30
N PRO A 639 -41.71 13.83 -25.62
CA PRO A 639 -41.02 13.04 -26.62
C PRO A 639 -39.48 12.99 -26.45
N PHE A 640 -38.88 14.02 -25.84
CA PHE A 640 -37.42 14.10 -25.63
C PHE A 640 -36.97 13.74 -24.20
N SER A 641 -37.86 13.23 -23.34
CA SER A 641 -37.50 12.87 -21.97
C SER A 641 -36.95 11.45 -21.90
N LEU A 642 -35.81 11.24 -21.25
CA LEU A 642 -35.28 9.88 -20.98
C LEU A 642 -35.99 9.18 -19.81
N GLY A 643 -37.05 9.78 -19.26
CA GLY A 643 -37.76 9.30 -18.09
C GLY A 643 -37.32 9.95 -16.78
N ARG A 644 -37.70 9.34 -15.66
CA ARG A 644 -37.37 9.80 -14.31
C ARG A 644 -36.07 9.17 -13.84
N MET A 645 -35.12 9.97 -13.36
CA MET A 645 -33.90 9.43 -12.76
C MET A 645 -34.20 8.69 -11.45
N THR A 646 -33.86 7.40 -11.38
CA THR A 646 -33.99 6.56 -10.17
C THR A 646 -32.71 6.56 -9.34
N SER A 647 -31.57 6.67 -10.00
CA SER A 647 -30.27 6.77 -9.36
C SER A 647 -29.28 7.45 -10.30
N GLY A 648 -28.24 8.04 -9.72
CA GLY A 648 -27.14 8.59 -10.48
C GLY A 648 -25.94 8.87 -9.60
N GLY A 649 -24.78 9.03 -10.22
CA GLY A 649 -23.57 9.42 -9.52
C GLY A 649 -22.58 10.06 -10.45
N ILE A 650 -21.81 10.99 -9.89
CA ILE A 650 -20.71 11.66 -10.58
C ILE A 650 -19.50 11.56 -9.66
N SER A 651 -18.37 11.11 -10.19
CA SER A 651 -17.09 11.23 -9.51
C SER A 651 -16.10 11.97 -10.38
N LEU A 652 -15.43 12.94 -9.77
CA LEU A 652 -14.37 13.73 -10.37
C LEU A 652 -13.11 13.56 -9.53
N GLN A 653 -11.99 13.27 -10.17
CA GLN A 653 -10.69 13.14 -9.52
C GLN A 653 -9.67 13.95 -10.31
N SER A 654 -8.86 14.73 -9.62
CA SER A 654 -7.81 15.53 -10.22
C SER A 654 -6.59 15.59 -9.31
N SER A 655 -5.40 15.54 -9.89
CA SER A 655 -4.15 15.76 -9.17
C SER A 655 -3.27 16.74 -9.94
N PHE A 656 -2.63 17.63 -9.19
CA PHE A 656 -1.75 18.66 -9.71
C PHE A 656 -0.49 18.73 -8.87
N ASN A 657 0.66 18.65 -9.51
CA ASN A 657 1.95 18.68 -8.87
C ASN A 657 2.78 19.80 -9.50
N GLY A 658 3.42 20.61 -8.67
CA GLY A 658 4.42 21.59 -9.07
C GLY A 658 5.82 20.99 -9.14
N GLY A 659 6.72 21.67 -9.86
CA GLY A 659 8.12 21.27 -10.01
C GLY A 659 8.45 20.83 -11.44
N ASN A 660 9.70 21.05 -11.86
CA ASN A 660 10.17 20.55 -13.15
C ASN A 660 10.25 19.01 -13.07
N ASN A 661 9.36 18.30 -13.78
CA ASN A 661 9.55 16.89 -14.16
C ASN A 661 10.73 16.70 -15.16
N LYS A 662 11.74 17.57 -15.09
CA LYS A 662 12.95 17.61 -15.90
C LYS A 662 14.15 17.77 -14.97
N SER A 663 14.47 16.71 -14.25
CA SER A 663 15.80 16.50 -13.69
C SER A 663 16.10 15.00 -13.83
N GLY A 664 16.48 14.62 -15.05
CA GLY A 664 17.55 13.64 -15.19
C GLY A 664 18.88 14.37 -14.94
N GLY A 665 19.75 13.79 -14.12
CA GLY A 665 21.09 14.29 -13.84
C GLY A 665 21.31 14.73 -12.39
N GLU A 666 21.92 13.81 -11.63
CA GLU A 666 22.83 13.93 -10.46
C GLU A 666 22.63 14.96 -9.33
N ASP A 667 22.79 14.41 -8.12
CA ASP A 667 23.11 14.99 -6.81
C ASP A 667 22.30 16.20 -6.30
N ASN A 668 21.28 15.88 -5.50
CA ASN A 668 21.09 16.47 -4.17
C ASN A 668 20.12 15.62 -3.35
N LEU A 669 20.64 15.02 -2.27
CA LEU A 669 19.98 14.47 -1.07
C LEU A 669 18.44 14.42 -1.10
N SER A 670 17.90 13.53 -1.93
CA SER A 670 16.61 12.92 -1.67
C SER A 670 16.70 12.23 -0.32
N ILE A 671 15.72 12.47 0.57
CA ILE A 671 15.36 11.50 1.62
C ILE A 671 15.44 10.12 0.97
N PRO A 672 16.18 9.15 1.54
CA PRO A 672 16.50 7.94 0.83
C PRO A 672 15.21 7.25 0.39
N LYS A 673 14.92 7.32 -0.92
CA LYS A 673 14.43 6.13 -1.60
C LYS A 673 15.51 5.09 -1.34
N LYS A 674 15.29 4.25 -0.33
CA LYS A 674 16.16 3.14 0.09
C LYS A 674 16.88 2.57 -1.15
N ARG A 675 18.15 2.93 -1.32
CA ARG A 675 19.09 2.24 -2.21
C ARG A 675 20.39 2.15 -1.44
N GLY A 676 20.68 0.93 -1.03
CA GLY A 676 21.66 0.61 0.01
C GLY A 676 21.30 -0.63 0.82
N VAL A 677 20.22 -1.35 0.50
CA VAL A 677 20.19 -2.81 0.66
C VAL A 677 19.96 -3.38 -0.73
N ASN A 678 20.82 -4.32 -1.11
CA ASN A 678 20.89 -4.93 -2.43
C ASN A 678 19.50 -5.24 -3.01
N LEU A 679 19.31 -5.01 -4.32
CA LEU A 679 18.12 -5.34 -5.10
C LEU A 679 17.85 -6.86 -5.23
N VAL A 680 18.35 -7.65 -4.27
CA VAL A 680 18.05 -9.05 -4.00
C VAL A 680 17.05 -9.17 -2.83
N ASP A 681 16.74 -8.07 -2.13
CA ASP A 681 15.96 -8.05 -0.88
C ASP A 681 14.42 -8.04 -1.07
N ASP A 682 13.91 -8.10 -2.31
CA ASP A 682 12.47 -8.07 -2.68
C ASP A 682 11.70 -9.36 -2.35
N PHE A 683 12.27 -10.23 -1.52
CA PHE A 683 11.57 -11.41 -1.03
C PHE A 683 11.51 -11.46 0.50
N GLY A 684 12.32 -10.74 1.26
CA GLY A 684 12.47 -11.03 2.71
C GLY A 684 11.92 -10.02 3.68
N ASN A 685 12.16 -8.75 3.38
CA ASN A 685 11.70 -7.65 4.21
C ASN A 685 10.47 -7.04 3.51
N ALA A 686 9.56 -6.43 4.26
CA ALA A 686 8.58 -5.50 3.70
C ALA A 686 7.29 -6.05 3.03
N MET A 687 6.52 -6.93 3.69
CA MET A 687 5.05 -6.84 3.57
C MET A 687 4.42 -6.28 4.84
N ASN A 688 4.53 -6.94 6.01
CA ASN A 688 3.98 -6.36 7.24
C ASN A 688 4.84 -5.21 7.78
N ASP A 689 6.17 -5.28 7.68
CA ASP A 689 7.03 -4.14 8.06
C ASP A 689 6.82 -2.97 7.08
N TYR A 690 6.52 -3.22 5.80
CA TYR A 690 6.18 -2.17 4.84
C TYR A 690 4.75 -1.67 5.00
N GLU A 691 3.78 -2.52 5.32
CA GLU A 691 2.41 -2.11 5.62
C GLU A 691 2.37 -1.35 6.95
N ALA A 692 3.13 -1.77 7.96
CA ALA A 692 3.29 -1.07 9.22
C ALA A 692 4.11 0.22 9.04
N GLU A 693 5.17 0.22 8.24
CA GLU A 693 5.94 1.42 7.87
C GLU A 693 5.07 2.36 7.03
N THR A 694 4.26 1.84 6.09
CA THR A 694 3.31 2.62 5.29
C THR A 694 2.18 3.16 6.14
N GLN A 695 1.64 2.39 7.08
CA GLN A 695 0.65 2.86 8.04
C GLN A 695 1.26 3.91 8.97
N TYR A 696 2.50 3.71 9.43
CA TYR A 696 3.23 4.68 10.22
C TYR A 696 3.50 5.97 9.43
N ILE A 697 3.89 5.87 8.16
CA ILE A 697 4.07 7.00 7.23
C ILE A 697 2.73 7.71 7.00
N ARG A 698 1.64 6.97 6.77
CA ARG A 698 0.30 7.56 6.60
C ARG A 698 -0.19 8.26 7.86
N ASN A 699 0.14 7.72 9.04
CA ASN A 699 -0.24 8.31 10.33
C ASN A 699 0.70 9.47 10.73
N ASN A 700 1.93 9.49 10.22
CA ASN A 700 2.95 10.51 10.50
C ASN A 700 3.53 11.08 9.20
N PRO A 701 2.69 11.67 8.32
CA PRO A 701 3.15 12.14 7.01
C PRO A 701 4.22 13.23 7.14
N GLY A 702 4.21 14.01 8.23
CA GLY A 702 5.23 15.02 8.53
C GLY A 702 6.65 14.47 8.77
N GLU A 703 6.82 13.18 9.07
CA GLU A 703 8.15 12.56 9.26
C GLU A 703 8.79 12.10 7.95
N PHE A 704 8.05 12.05 6.85
CA PHE A 704 8.47 11.45 5.57
C PHE A 704 8.18 12.35 4.38
N VAL A 705 8.63 13.59 4.47
CA VAL A 705 8.24 14.67 3.56
C VAL A 705 9.26 14.88 2.45
N ASP A 706 8.89 14.60 1.20
CA ASP A 706 9.74 14.94 0.06
C ASP A 706 9.73 16.46 -0.21
N TYR A 707 10.85 17.13 0.06
CA TYR A 707 11.02 18.57 -0.19
C TYR A 707 11.24 18.90 -1.68
N ASN A 708 11.44 17.92 -2.57
CA ASN A 708 11.64 18.17 -4.00
C ASN A 708 10.36 18.58 -4.73
N ILE A 709 9.20 18.20 -4.21
CA ILE A 709 7.89 18.58 -4.79
C ILE A 709 7.43 19.87 -4.10
N PRO A 710 7.51 21.05 -4.76
CA PRO A 710 7.19 22.33 -4.15
C PRO A 710 5.73 22.45 -3.75
N TRP A 711 4.83 21.81 -4.48
CA TRP A 711 3.42 21.69 -4.09
C TRP A 711 2.76 20.51 -4.79
N ASP A 712 1.76 19.94 -4.14
CA ASP A 712 0.89 18.87 -4.63
C ASP A 712 -0.53 19.15 -4.14
N ILE A 713 -1.51 19.11 -5.03
CA ILE A 713 -2.92 19.30 -4.72
C ILE A 713 -3.71 18.23 -5.45
N SER A 714 -4.40 17.39 -4.67
CA SER A 714 -5.38 16.44 -5.17
C SER A 714 -6.78 16.82 -4.71
N PHE A 715 -7.73 16.67 -5.62
CA PHE A 715 -9.13 17.00 -5.45
C PHE A 715 -9.98 15.81 -5.89
N GLY A 716 -10.89 15.39 -5.01
CA GLY A 716 -11.89 14.37 -5.29
C GLY A 716 -13.28 14.91 -5.00
N TYR A 717 -14.21 14.73 -5.92
CA TYR A 717 -15.63 15.02 -5.72
C TYR A 717 -16.46 13.79 -6.04
N SER A 718 -17.46 13.52 -5.22
CA SER A 718 -18.36 12.37 -5.30
C SER A 718 -19.79 12.85 -5.06
N LEU A 719 -20.65 12.74 -6.07
CA LEU A 719 -22.09 12.94 -5.97
C LEU A 719 -22.77 11.58 -6.10
N ARG A 720 -23.71 11.29 -5.20
CA ARG A 720 -24.58 10.11 -5.26
C ARG A 720 -26.02 10.55 -5.09
N TYR A 721 -26.86 10.18 -6.04
CA TYR A 721 -28.29 10.43 -6.05
C TYR A 721 -29.04 9.09 -6.08
N SER A 722 -30.05 8.96 -5.23
CA SER A 722 -31.01 7.88 -5.29
C SER A 722 -32.43 8.39 -5.04
N ASN A 723 -33.39 7.78 -5.71
CA ASN A 723 -34.81 8.10 -5.62
C ASN A 723 -35.59 6.79 -5.55
N PHE A 724 -36.03 6.43 -4.35
CA PHE A 724 -36.72 5.18 -4.07
C PHE A 724 -38.12 5.44 -3.52
N LEU A 725 -39.02 4.50 -3.80
CA LEU A 725 -40.39 4.52 -3.30
C LEU A 725 -40.41 3.95 -1.89
N ASN A 726 -40.94 4.72 -0.94
CA ASN A 726 -41.13 4.28 0.44
C ASN A 726 -42.36 3.37 0.55
N ALA A 727 -42.44 2.60 1.64
CA ALA A 727 -43.59 1.73 1.93
C ALA A 727 -44.93 2.48 2.04
N ASN A 728 -44.90 3.78 2.37
CA ASN A 728 -46.07 4.66 2.44
C ASN A 728 -46.49 5.27 1.08
N GLY A 729 -45.85 4.88 -0.03
CA GLY A 729 -46.17 5.38 -1.38
C GLY A 729 -45.54 6.74 -1.74
N SER A 730 -44.79 7.37 -0.83
CA SER A 730 -44.03 8.60 -1.12
C SER A 730 -42.64 8.29 -1.68
N PHE A 731 -42.06 9.21 -2.47
CA PHE A 731 -40.68 9.08 -2.93
C PHE A 731 -39.70 9.75 -1.97
N SER A 732 -38.72 8.99 -1.48
CA SER A 732 -37.56 9.53 -0.77
C SER A 732 -36.42 9.77 -1.75
N LYS A 733 -35.92 11.01 -1.75
CA LYS A 733 -34.72 11.40 -2.50
C LYS A 733 -33.57 11.48 -1.52
N SER A 734 -32.49 10.78 -1.82
CA SER A 734 -31.21 10.92 -1.11
C SER A 734 -30.18 11.51 -2.07
N LEU A 735 -29.51 12.57 -1.62
CA LEU A 735 -28.41 13.19 -2.33
C LEU A 735 -27.25 13.30 -1.35
N SER A 736 -26.16 12.58 -1.60
CA SER A 736 -24.89 12.73 -0.88
C SER A 736 -23.86 13.36 -1.79
N GLN A 737 -23.12 14.32 -1.25
CA GLN A 737 -22.08 15.05 -1.95
C GLN A 737 -20.86 15.18 -1.05
N ASP A 738 -19.77 14.56 -1.48
CA ASP A 738 -18.54 14.46 -0.70
C ASP A 738 -17.39 15.07 -1.50
N VAL A 739 -16.67 15.99 -0.86
CA VAL A 739 -15.44 16.60 -1.38
C VAL A 739 -14.28 16.10 -0.53
N ASN A 740 -13.20 15.68 -1.18
CA ASN A 740 -11.94 15.33 -0.54
C ASN A 740 -10.84 16.20 -1.14
N ILE A 741 -10.01 16.80 -0.29
CA ILE A 741 -8.88 17.63 -0.69
C ILE A 741 -7.66 17.12 0.05
N ASN A 742 -6.57 16.87 -0.67
CA ASN A 742 -5.26 16.72 -0.06
C ASN A 742 -4.32 17.73 -0.73
N ALA A 743 -3.67 18.55 0.06
CA ALA A 743 -2.74 19.56 -0.41
C ALA A 743 -1.45 19.49 0.41
N SER A 744 -0.31 19.66 -0.24
CA SER A 744 0.96 19.90 0.42
C SER A 744 1.75 20.95 -0.33
N MET A 745 2.53 21.76 0.38
CA MET A 745 3.38 22.79 -0.21
C MET A 745 4.61 23.04 0.65
N ASN A 746 5.72 23.36 -0.01
CA ASN A 746 6.91 23.90 0.65
C ASN A 746 6.65 25.37 0.99
N LEU A 747 6.73 25.73 2.25
CA LEU A 747 6.74 27.14 2.68
C LEU A 747 8.12 27.77 2.40
N THR A 748 9.19 26.99 2.60
CA THR A 748 10.58 27.32 2.25
C THR A 748 11.31 26.01 1.87
N PRO A 749 12.56 26.03 1.37
CA PRO A 749 13.29 24.80 1.04
C PRO A 749 13.42 23.79 2.18
N LYS A 750 13.27 24.23 3.44
CA LYS A 750 13.37 23.39 4.65
C LYS A 750 12.05 23.23 5.40
N TRP A 751 10.96 23.81 4.93
CA TRP A 751 9.65 23.75 5.60
C TRP A 751 8.57 23.30 4.63
N LYS A 752 7.78 22.31 5.05
CA LYS A 752 6.64 21.82 4.27
C LYS A 752 5.41 21.66 5.14
N LEU A 753 4.31 22.18 4.63
CA LEU A 753 2.98 22.10 5.21
C LEU A 753 2.14 21.16 4.33
N GLY A 754 1.33 20.32 4.95
CA GLY A 754 0.28 19.61 4.24
C GLY A 754 -1.01 19.55 5.05
N ALA A 755 -2.11 19.40 4.33
CA ALA A 755 -3.44 19.28 4.89
C ALA A 755 -4.26 18.31 4.03
N ASN A 756 -5.03 17.45 4.68
CA ASN A 756 -6.02 16.60 4.07
C ASN A 756 -7.34 16.76 4.81
N GLY A 757 -8.43 16.81 4.08
CA GLY A 757 -9.76 16.97 4.67
C GLY A 757 -10.85 16.49 3.74
N SER A 758 -11.98 16.16 4.34
CA SER A 758 -13.20 15.81 3.63
C SER A 758 -14.34 16.73 4.09
N TYR A 759 -15.26 17.05 3.19
CA TYR A 759 -16.45 17.83 3.49
C TYR A 759 -17.67 17.18 2.84
N ASN A 760 -18.68 16.86 3.65
CA ASN A 760 -19.97 16.39 3.16
C ASN A 760 -20.90 17.60 2.98
N ILE A 761 -21.10 18.01 1.73
CA ILE A 761 -21.91 19.19 1.35
C ILE A 761 -23.39 18.97 1.73
N SER A 762 -23.89 17.74 1.61
CA SER A 762 -25.30 17.43 1.88
C SER A 762 -25.64 17.51 3.37
N ALA A 763 -24.76 16.99 4.23
CA ALA A 763 -24.90 17.05 5.68
C ALA A 763 -24.43 18.39 6.28
N LYS A 764 -23.70 19.19 5.50
CA LYS A 764 -22.98 20.40 5.96
C LYS A 764 -21.99 20.09 7.07
N GLU A 765 -21.37 18.91 7.02
CA GLU A 765 -20.44 18.41 8.02
C GLU A 765 -19.01 18.40 7.46
N ILE A 766 -18.09 18.97 8.23
CA ILE A 766 -16.65 18.85 7.97
C ILE A 766 -16.18 17.54 8.59
N GLY A 767 -15.55 16.70 7.78
CA GLY A 767 -14.90 15.47 8.25
C GLY A 767 -13.61 15.77 9.01
N MET A 768 -12.78 14.75 9.22
CA MET A 768 -11.49 14.95 9.87
C MET A 768 -10.58 15.78 8.97
N VAL A 769 -10.10 16.91 9.48
CA VAL A 769 -9.05 17.70 8.82
C VAL A 769 -7.76 17.36 9.51
N SER A 770 -6.83 16.70 8.82
CA SER A 770 -5.50 16.45 9.34
C SER A 770 -4.50 17.35 8.62
N MET A 771 -3.55 17.88 9.36
CA MET A 771 -2.51 18.75 8.87
C MET A 771 -1.18 18.27 9.42
N PHE A 772 -0.11 18.51 8.67
CA PHE A 772 1.24 18.29 9.15
C PHE A 772 2.13 19.47 8.79
N LEU A 773 3.11 19.73 9.64
CA LEU A 773 4.17 20.68 9.41
C LEU A 773 5.50 19.98 9.64
N SER A 774 6.40 20.03 8.67
CA SER A 774 7.69 19.37 8.73
C SER A 774 8.81 20.38 8.48
N ARG A 775 9.86 20.31 9.31
CA ARG A 775 11.06 21.14 9.21
C ARG A 775 12.32 20.27 9.13
N ASP A 776 13.11 20.54 8.10
CA ASP A 776 14.47 20.08 7.97
C ASP A 776 15.42 21.00 8.77
N MET A 777 16.08 20.46 9.79
CA MET A 777 17.07 21.16 10.63
C MET A 777 18.47 20.56 10.44
N HIS A 778 18.80 20.15 9.21
CA HIS A 778 20.09 19.58 8.80
C HIS A 778 20.35 18.18 9.39
N CYS A 779 20.70 18.06 10.67
CA CYS A 779 20.93 16.76 11.35
C CYS A 779 19.70 16.27 12.11
N TRP A 780 18.79 17.19 12.40
CA TRP A 780 17.52 16.92 13.05
C TRP A 780 16.38 17.15 12.06
N GLN A 781 15.26 16.49 12.34
CA GLN A 781 13.98 16.75 11.70
C GLN A 781 12.93 16.96 12.78
N MET A 782 12.02 17.89 12.51
CA MET A 782 10.86 18.14 13.35
C MET A 782 9.61 17.92 12.51
N SER A 783 8.67 17.17 13.05
CA SER A 783 7.35 16.98 12.45
C SER A 783 6.27 17.25 13.48
N VAL A 784 5.28 18.02 13.09
CA VAL A 784 4.06 18.28 13.85
C VAL A 784 2.90 17.72 13.05
N ASN A 785 2.14 16.78 13.61
CA ASN A 785 0.89 16.29 13.04
C ASN A 785 -0.26 16.80 13.91
N ILE A 786 -1.26 17.44 13.31
CA ILE A 786 -2.41 18.02 14.02
C ILE A 786 -3.70 17.68 13.30
N SER A 787 -4.74 17.34 14.05
CA SER A 787 -6.10 17.24 13.56
C SER A 787 -6.97 18.16 14.41
N PRO A 788 -7.27 19.40 13.96
CA PRO A 788 -8.02 20.36 14.76
C PRO A 788 -9.55 20.20 14.67
N VAL A 789 -10.05 19.54 13.61
CA VAL A 789 -11.48 19.41 13.31
C VAL A 789 -11.83 17.94 13.09
N GLY A 790 -13.01 17.55 13.58
CA GLY A 790 -13.54 16.18 13.51
C GLY A 790 -13.72 15.58 14.90
N LYS A 791 -14.30 14.38 14.96
CA LYS A 791 -14.48 13.64 16.23
C LYS A 791 -13.17 13.38 16.97
N PHE A 792 -12.05 13.33 16.24
CA PHE A 792 -10.73 13.05 16.79
C PHE A 792 -9.80 14.23 16.61
N ARG A 793 -9.66 14.98 17.70
CA ARG A 793 -8.70 16.08 17.79
C ARG A 793 -7.41 15.56 18.40
N TYR A 794 -6.28 15.76 17.74
CA TYR A 794 -4.99 15.40 18.31
C TYR A 794 -3.90 16.35 17.84
N PHE A 795 -2.83 16.43 18.62
CA PHE A 795 -1.56 16.95 18.14
C PHE A 795 -0.44 16.00 18.53
N SER A 796 0.53 15.84 17.66
CA SER A 796 1.74 15.07 17.89
C SER A 796 2.93 15.87 17.42
N ILE A 797 3.93 16.06 18.29
CA ILE A 797 5.20 16.69 17.95
C ILE A 797 6.27 15.61 18.08
N ASN A 798 7.03 15.39 17.01
CA ASN A 798 8.17 14.49 16.98
C ASN A 798 9.41 15.27 16.54
N ILE A 799 10.47 15.18 17.33
CA ILE A 799 11.81 15.68 17.00
C ILE A 799 12.76 14.50 17.07
N SER A 800 13.47 14.22 15.97
CA SER A 800 14.41 13.09 15.87
C SER A 800 15.62 13.44 15.01
N PRO A 801 16.80 12.81 15.23
CA PRO A 801 17.89 12.85 14.27
C PRO A 801 17.46 12.24 12.94
N LYS A 802 17.99 12.78 11.84
CA LYS A 802 17.74 12.23 10.50
C LYS A 802 18.46 10.90 10.26
N SER A 803 19.64 10.74 10.86
CA SER A 803 20.44 9.52 10.76
C SER A 803 19.68 8.33 11.30
N ALA A 804 19.67 7.22 10.56
CA ALA A 804 18.98 6.01 10.97
C ALA A 804 19.59 5.41 12.25
N ILE A 805 20.91 5.59 12.46
CA ILE A 805 21.64 5.08 13.63
C ILE A 805 21.17 5.72 14.93
N LEU A 806 20.75 7.00 14.90
CA LEU A 806 20.33 7.75 16.08
C LEU A 806 18.85 8.15 16.05
N ARG A 807 18.06 7.67 15.08
CA ARG A 807 16.65 8.05 14.92
C ARG A 807 15.77 7.67 16.11
N ASP A 808 16.17 6.64 16.86
CA ASP A 808 15.50 6.21 18.09
C ASP A 808 15.65 7.22 19.23
N LEU A 809 16.63 8.14 19.15
CA LEU A 809 16.74 9.30 20.03
C LEU A 809 15.69 10.35 19.64
N LYS A 810 14.42 10.03 19.87
CA LYS A 810 13.30 10.91 19.53
C LYS A 810 12.59 11.43 20.76
N VAL A 811 12.17 12.68 20.67
CA VAL A 811 11.21 13.27 21.61
C VAL A 811 9.87 13.27 20.91
N ASN A 812 8.97 12.39 21.35
CA ASN A 812 7.60 12.33 20.85
C ASN A 812 6.63 12.75 21.97
N ARG A 813 5.78 13.73 21.68
CA ARG A 813 4.67 14.13 22.54
C ARG A 813 3.38 14.11 21.73
N THR A 814 2.51 13.15 22.04
CA THR A 814 1.19 13.02 21.45
C THR A 814 0.13 13.33 22.50
N ARG A 815 -0.83 14.19 22.16
CA ARG A 815 -2.03 14.44 22.97
C ARG A 815 -3.26 14.26 22.10
N SER A 816 -4.19 13.43 22.57
CA SER A 816 -5.51 13.24 21.98
C SER A 816 -6.57 13.92 22.84
N PHE A 817 -7.56 14.52 22.18
CA PHE A 817 -8.75 15.09 22.78
C PHE A 817 -9.94 14.31 22.19
N MET A 818 -10.63 13.57 23.05
CA MET A 818 -11.89 12.92 22.70
C MET A 818 -13.01 13.69 23.38
N GLU A 819 -14.01 14.12 22.63
CA GLU A 819 -15.31 14.42 23.23
C GLU A 819 -15.94 13.06 23.53
N LEU A 820 -16.22 12.82 24.82
CA LEU A 820 -16.91 11.62 25.31
C LEU A 820 -18.37 11.64 24.90
#